data_AF-A0A8I2ZSV5-F1
#
_entry.id   AF-A0A8I2ZSV5-F1
#
_cell.length_a   1.000
_cell.length_b   1.000
_cell.length_c   1.000
_cell.angle_alpha   90.00
_cell.angle_beta   90.00
_cell.angle_gamma   90.00
#
_symmetry.space_group_name_H-M   'P 1'
#
loop_
_entity.id
_entity.type
_entity.pdbx_description
1 polymer ?
#
loop_
_entity_poly.entity_id
_entity_poly.type
_entity_poly.pdbx_seq_one_letter_code
_entity_poly.pdbx_strand_id
1 'polypeptide(L)'
;MASTMATPTLDDKLDKIRSPGLQSQQRRVVVLQAVDATLKEQNTPPSPTGYFAALLGLLSQSIESGSINSETTSSVVYLLDVVTPYAPQPLLRSKFTQILTLLAPILLLQDAEAMLLRASIGCLESLLLAQDLPAWDLGVTQIGPRRAVAGLLNLAQDPKPKIRKRAQDALKKVLTNPPPSPSVDHPAADMCAHTALATLEDLAAKATQARKSQKKASAESQHDPALLHALQLVKTIASASGGWPSNKIESLCELLLSIARSGGEYMTVATFDIFEMIFAGMAADDAAASSKLPRLIEIISELRPAANDTQLIPPWLAILSRGYDVSAQLEPEDTFQNLPDLFTMVLAFLESPSHNIRISASECLVSFLANCVPASVIIEPSVYDEKTLEKVAKAAETLLSVKYQAAWPESFNVFGAMFDTLRWRANPAMLTILKAVGDLRSNDSFGGKKEADEVIGRAIRAVGPDAVLSVLPLNLATPAKGQPGRAWMFPLLRDYVSNTNLAHFRAEMVPLSELMFQRVLDHGEAAKTMEVKIYETLVQQIWATLPGYCDLPLDLAAAFDQSFAELLANLLYKQVELRLEVCRALKTLIESNQAIAELEDAADDMVRQSRVPRETARANLEYLGTYAGNMLAVLFNVYTQTLPQSRGPILLSINAFLSITPAAELRETFDRVSAMLAAELQKEPEVAEKGAAPQKKQGQDQAPSTTNTLMDLIITIRRPTS
;
A
#
# COMPACT_ATOMS: atom_id res chain seq x y z
N MET A 1 25.15 0.59 6.16
CA MET A 1 26.43 -0.14 5.94
C MET A 1 26.11 -1.61 5.79
N ALA A 2 25.98 -2.09 4.54
CA ALA A 2 25.73 -3.50 4.27
C ALA A 2 27.05 -4.28 4.44
N SER A 3 27.07 -5.27 5.33
CA SER A 3 28.19 -6.19 5.48
C SER A 3 28.41 -6.93 4.15
N THR A 4 29.45 -6.53 3.43
CA THR A 4 30.01 -7.29 2.30
C THR A 4 30.53 -8.62 2.85
N MET A 5 29.72 -9.68 2.75
CA MET A 5 30.23 -11.04 2.94
C MET A 5 31.32 -11.29 1.90
N ALA A 6 32.56 -11.50 2.34
CA ALA A 6 33.69 -11.78 1.47
C ALA A 6 33.40 -13.04 0.61
N THR A 7 33.58 -12.93 -0.70
CA THR A 7 33.49 -14.09 -1.61
C THR A 7 34.54 -15.13 -1.21
N PRO A 8 34.15 -16.38 -0.93
CA PRO A 8 35.09 -17.41 -0.48
C PRO A 8 36.16 -17.68 -1.55
N THR A 9 37.41 -17.85 -1.12
CA THR A 9 38.52 -18.17 -2.02
C THR A 9 38.39 -19.61 -2.54
N LEU A 10 39.11 -19.95 -3.62
CA LEU A 10 39.12 -21.32 -4.14
C LEU A 10 39.66 -22.29 -3.08
N ASP A 11 40.71 -21.90 -2.35
CA ASP A 11 41.32 -22.69 -1.30
C ASP A 11 40.33 -23.00 -0.17
N ASP A 12 39.52 -22.01 0.27
CA ASP A 12 38.47 -22.21 1.28
C ASP A 12 37.41 -23.25 0.83
N LYS A 13 37.10 -23.28 -0.47
CA LYS A 13 36.15 -24.25 -1.04
C LYS A 13 36.75 -25.64 -1.16
N LEU A 14 38.01 -25.75 -1.57
CA LEU A 14 38.71 -27.01 -1.68
C LEU A 14 38.99 -27.63 -0.30
N ASP A 15 39.31 -26.82 0.71
CA ASP A 15 39.53 -27.28 2.08
C ASP A 15 38.26 -27.79 2.76
N LYS A 16 37.10 -27.19 2.46
CA LYS A 16 35.79 -27.74 2.85
C LYS A 16 35.50 -29.09 2.20
N ILE A 17 35.98 -29.32 0.97
CA ILE A 17 35.80 -30.61 0.29
C ILE A 17 36.74 -31.66 0.90
N ARG A 18 37.96 -31.27 1.31
CA ARG A 18 38.93 -32.14 2.00
C ARG A 18 38.44 -32.67 3.35
N SER A 19 37.46 -32.01 3.97
CA SER A 19 36.88 -32.36 5.28
C SER A 19 35.37 -32.68 5.17
N PRO A 20 34.98 -33.82 4.57
CA PRO A 20 33.58 -34.13 4.30
C PRO A 20 32.79 -34.41 5.57
N GLY A 21 31.55 -33.91 5.64
CA GLY A 21 30.60 -34.18 6.74
C GLY A 21 29.76 -35.46 6.56
N LEU A 22 29.77 -36.07 5.36
CA LEU A 22 28.95 -37.24 4.98
C LEU A 22 29.77 -38.27 4.19
N GLN A 23 29.51 -39.57 4.40
CA GLN A 23 30.21 -40.66 3.71
C GLN A 23 30.07 -40.60 2.17
N SER A 24 28.93 -40.13 1.65
CA SER A 24 28.68 -39.94 0.22
C SER A 24 29.59 -38.89 -0.45
N GLN A 25 30.38 -38.14 0.31
CA GLN A 25 31.32 -37.13 -0.18
C GLN A 25 32.78 -37.63 -0.20
N GLN A 26 33.08 -38.80 0.39
CA GLN A 26 34.45 -39.33 0.47
C GLN A 26 35.09 -39.56 -0.90
N ARG A 27 34.30 -39.96 -1.91
CA ARG A 27 34.81 -40.18 -3.26
C ARG A 27 35.30 -38.90 -3.94
N ARG A 28 34.72 -37.75 -3.58
CA ARG A 28 35.18 -36.42 -4.04
C ARG A 28 36.56 -36.07 -3.46
N VAL A 29 36.82 -36.47 -2.22
CA VAL A 29 38.13 -36.32 -1.56
C VAL A 29 39.18 -37.16 -2.28
N VAL A 30 38.86 -38.42 -2.60
CA VAL A 30 39.78 -39.32 -3.31
C VAL A 30 40.15 -38.77 -4.68
N VAL A 31 39.18 -38.25 -5.45
CA VAL A 31 39.46 -37.64 -6.74
C VAL A 31 40.28 -36.36 -6.59
N LEU A 32 39.98 -35.51 -5.60
CA LEU A 32 40.78 -34.30 -5.34
C LEU A 32 42.22 -34.63 -4.94
N GLN A 33 42.43 -35.65 -4.09
CA GLN A 33 43.76 -36.14 -3.72
C GLN A 33 44.53 -36.72 -4.91
N ALA A 34 43.84 -37.44 -5.80
CA ALA A 34 44.44 -37.93 -7.04
C ALA A 34 44.88 -36.77 -7.95
N VAL A 35 44.05 -35.73 -8.09
CA VAL A 35 44.42 -34.52 -8.84
C VAL A 35 45.60 -33.79 -8.18
N ASP A 36 45.60 -33.65 -6.85
CA ASP A 36 46.72 -33.06 -6.10
C ASP A 36 48.02 -33.85 -6.30
N ALA A 37 47.96 -35.19 -6.33
CA ALA A 37 49.11 -36.05 -6.63
C ALA A 37 49.59 -35.85 -8.08
N THR A 38 48.65 -35.77 -9.03
CA THR A 38 48.96 -35.56 -10.46
C THR A 38 49.66 -34.21 -10.68
N LEU A 39 49.20 -33.14 -10.00
CA LEU A 39 49.82 -31.82 -10.08
C LEU A 39 51.24 -31.80 -9.50
N LYS A 40 51.45 -32.53 -8.39
CA LYS A 40 52.79 -32.71 -7.79
C LYS A 40 53.73 -33.48 -8.72
N GLU A 41 53.26 -34.56 -9.34
CA GLU A 41 54.04 -35.36 -10.30
C GLU A 41 54.43 -34.56 -11.55
N GLN A 42 53.53 -33.69 -12.02
CA GLN A 42 53.76 -32.83 -13.19
C GLN A 42 54.51 -31.52 -12.86
N ASN A 43 55.00 -31.33 -11.63
CA ASN A 43 55.64 -30.09 -11.16
C ASN A 43 54.82 -28.81 -11.45
N THR A 44 53.50 -28.92 -11.48
CA THR A 44 52.60 -27.80 -11.81
C THR A 44 52.10 -27.17 -10.50
N PRO A 45 52.16 -25.84 -10.33
CA PRO A 45 51.66 -25.21 -9.11
C PRO A 45 50.15 -25.44 -8.96
N PRO A 46 49.65 -25.65 -7.72
CA PRO A 46 48.23 -25.83 -7.42
C PRO A 46 47.49 -24.51 -7.65
N SER A 47 47.21 -24.25 -8.92
CA SER A 47 46.55 -23.04 -9.43
C SER A 47 45.20 -23.43 -10.04
N PRO A 48 44.23 -22.50 -10.12
CA PRO A 48 42.94 -22.77 -10.77
C PRO A 48 43.10 -23.36 -12.18
N THR A 49 44.09 -22.87 -12.94
CA THR A 49 44.45 -23.37 -14.27
C THR A 49 44.95 -24.82 -14.24
N GLY A 50 45.80 -25.18 -13.27
CA GLY A 50 46.33 -26.53 -13.11
C GLY A 50 45.23 -27.53 -12.76
N TYR A 51 44.41 -27.21 -11.75
CA TYR A 51 43.26 -28.03 -11.37
C TYR A 51 42.29 -28.21 -12.54
N PHE A 52 41.99 -27.13 -13.27
CA PHE A 52 41.11 -27.16 -14.42
C PHE A 52 41.62 -28.09 -15.53
N ALA A 53 42.89 -27.99 -15.91
CA ALA A 53 43.48 -28.83 -16.96
C ALA A 53 43.50 -30.32 -16.59
N ALA A 54 43.87 -30.65 -15.35
CA ALA A 54 43.91 -32.03 -14.86
C ALA A 54 42.50 -32.65 -14.84
N LEU A 55 41.52 -31.92 -14.31
CA LEU A 55 40.12 -32.38 -14.26
C LEU A 55 39.50 -32.52 -15.66
N LEU A 56 39.85 -31.66 -16.61
CA LEU A 56 39.38 -31.76 -17.99
C LEU A 56 39.94 -33.03 -18.68
N GLY A 57 41.21 -33.36 -18.43
CA GLY A 57 41.83 -34.60 -18.94
C GLY A 57 41.18 -35.86 -18.37
N LEU A 58 40.88 -35.87 -17.07
CA LEU A 58 40.13 -36.96 -16.43
C LEU A 58 38.72 -37.10 -17.00
N LEU A 59 38.04 -35.97 -17.27
CA LEU A 59 36.73 -35.98 -17.89
C LEU A 59 36.78 -36.57 -19.30
N SER A 60 37.74 -36.19 -20.15
CA SER A 60 37.88 -36.78 -21.49
C SER A 60 38.10 -38.29 -21.44
N GLN A 61 38.96 -38.77 -20.55
CA GLN A 61 39.21 -40.20 -20.39
C GLN A 61 37.96 -40.97 -19.91
N SER A 62 37.18 -40.38 -19.01
CA SER A 62 35.93 -40.99 -18.51
C SER A 62 34.86 -41.12 -19.60
N ILE A 63 34.80 -40.17 -20.54
CA ILE A 63 33.84 -40.16 -21.65
C ILE A 63 34.26 -41.15 -22.74
N GLU A 64 35.54 -41.18 -23.11
CA GLU A 64 36.10 -42.12 -24.10
C GLU A 64 35.95 -43.59 -23.66
N SER A 65 36.03 -43.85 -22.35
CA SER A 65 35.83 -45.17 -21.76
C SER A 65 34.35 -45.58 -21.59
N GLY A 66 33.39 -44.72 -21.98
CA GLY A 66 31.95 -45.00 -21.89
C GLY A 66 31.37 -44.95 -20.46
N SER A 67 32.13 -44.50 -19.47
CA SER A 67 31.75 -44.47 -18.04
C SER A 67 31.02 -43.17 -17.64
N ILE A 68 30.09 -42.71 -18.49
CA ILE A 68 29.51 -41.36 -18.43
C ILE A 68 28.67 -41.12 -17.15
N ASN A 69 27.99 -42.15 -16.63
CA ASN A 69 27.18 -42.08 -15.40
C ASN A 69 27.86 -42.76 -14.20
N SER A 70 29.20 -42.66 -14.09
CA SER A 70 29.93 -43.20 -12.94
C SER A 70 30.03 -42.18 -11.80
N GLU A 71 30.09 -42.65 -10.55
CA GLU A 71 30.33 -41.78 -9.38
C GLU A 71 31.66 -41.00 -9.49
N THR A 72 32.64 -41.54 -10.23
CA THR A 72 33.91 -40.89 -10.53
C THR A 72 33.69 -39.68 -11.44
N THR A 73 32.92 -39.83 -12.53
CA THR A 73 32.56 -38.73 -13.44
C THR A 73 31.77 -37.64 -12.70
N SER A 74 30.83 -38.02 -11.84
CA SER A 74 30.08 -37.10 -10.96
C SER A 74 31.00 -36.29 -10.04
N SER A 75 32.03 -36.92 -9.47
CA SER A 75 33.02 -36.25 -8.63
C SER A 75 33.93 -35.31 -9.42
N VAL A 76 34.37 -35.70 -10.63
CA VAL A 76 35.19 -34.86 -11.52
C VAL A 76 34.43 -33.62 -11.98
N VAL A 77 33.18 -33.78 -12.44
CA VAL A 77 32.34 -32.65 -12.89
C VAL A 77 32.00 -31.71 -11.73
N TYR A 78 31.77 -32.24 -10.53
CA TYR A 78 31.58 -31.41 -9.34
C TYR A 78 32.81 -30.55 -9.01
N LEU A 79 34.01 -31.14 -9.08
CA LEU A 79 35.24 -30.38 -8.87
C LEU A 79 35.47 -29.36 -10.00
N LEU A 80 35.10 -29.69 -11.24
CA LEU A 80 35.11 -28.71 -12.34
C LEU A 80 34.17 -27.54 -12.05
N ASP A 81 32.94 -27.77 -11.58
CA ASP A 81 32.00 -26.69 -11.22
C ASP A 81 32.58 -25.76 -10.14
N VAL A 82 33.32 -26.31 -9.18
CA VAL A 82 33.99 -25.53 -8.12
C VAL A 82 35.15 -24.69 -8.65
N VAL A 83 35.94 -25.23 -9.59
CA VAL A 83 37.17 -24.61 -10.10
C VAL A 83 36.90 -23.63 -11.24
N THR A 84 35.94 -23.91 -12.12
CA THR A 84 35.66 -23.13 -13.34
C THR A 84 35.42 -21.64 -13.09
N PRO A 85 34.67 -21.21 -12.04
CA PRO A 85 34.49 -19.78 -11.73
C PRO A 85 35.78 -19.02 -11.41
N TYR A 86 36.85 -19.71 -11.00
CA TYR A 86 38.15 -19.12 -10.64
C TYR A 86 39.20 -19.28 -11.75
N ALA A 87 38.85 -19.96 -12.85
CA ALA A 87 39.74 -20.12 -14.00
C ALA A 87 39.81 -18.81 -14.83
N PRO A 88 40.95 -18.49 -15.45
CA PRO A 88 41.07 -17.29 -16.29
C PRO A 88 40.08 -17.31 -17.46
N GLN A 89 39.33 -16.22 -17.67
CA GLN A 89 38.36 -16.12 -18.77
C GLN A 89 38.94 -16.44 -20.17
N PRO A 90 40.17 -16.01 -20.54
CA PRO A 90 40.76 -16.37 -21.84
C PRO A 90 40.91 -17.89 -22.04
N LEU A 91 41.20 -18.63 -20.97
CA LEU A 91 41.31 -20.09 -21.03
C LEU A 91 39.93 -20.71 -21.33
N LEU A 92 38.89 -20.27 -20.61
CA LEU A 92 37.52 -20.74 -20.79
C LEU A 92 36.98 -20.46 -22.21
N ARG A 93 37.32 -19.30 -22.78
CA ARG A 93 37.01 -18.97 -24.19
C ARG A 93 37.70 -19.91 -25.16
N SER A 94 39.03 -20.05 -25.05
CA SER A 94 39.82 -20.87 -25.99
C SER A 94 39.44 -22.36 -25.99
N LYS A 95 38.99 -22.87 -24.84
CA LYS A 95 38.63 -24.28 -24.64
C LYS A 95 37.13 -24.55 -24.67
N PHE A 96 36.30 -23.53 -24.94
CA PHE A 96 34.85 -23.61 -24.87
C PHE A 96 34.27 -24.81 -25.65
N THR A 97 34.60 -24.93 -26.93
CA THR A 97 34.10 -26.01 -27.80
C THR A 97 34.52 -27.38 -27.30
N GLN A 98 35.76 -27.53 -26.81
CA GLN A 98 36.25 -28.79 -26.24
C GLN A 98 35.44 -29.17 -25.00
N ILE A 99 35.27 -28.24 -24.06
CA ILE A 99 34.56 -28.49 -22.80
C ILE A 99 33.08 -28.78 -23.05
N LEU A 100 32.43 -28.02 -23.93
CA LEU A 100 31.04 -28.23 -24.27
C LEU A 100 30.82 -29.59 -24.95
N THR A 101 31.75 -30.05 -25.78
CA THR A 101 31.68 -31.37 -26.42
C THR A 101 31.78 -32.51 -25.41
N LEU A 102 32.53 -32.32 -24.32
CA LEU A 102 32.63 -33.28 -23.22
C LEU A 102 31.39 -33.25 -22.31
N LEU A 103 30.82 -32.07 -22.05
CA LEU A 103 29.65 -31.93 -21.19
C LEU A 103 28.33 -32.29 -21.90
N ALA A 104 28.21 -32.09 -23.21
CA ALA A 104 26.97 -32.29 -23.95
C ALA A 104 26.39 -33.71 -23.82
N PRO A 105 27.17 -34.81 -23.93
CA PRO A 105 26.65 -36.16 -23.69
C PRO A 105 26.06 -36.33 -22.29
N ILE A 106 26.66 -35.71 -21.27
CA ILE A 106 26.18 -35.76 -19.88
C ILE A 106 24.85 -35.03 -19.73
N LEU A 107 24.72 -33.85 -20.35
CA LEU A 107 23.52 -33.02 -20.28
C LEU A 107 22.31 -33.61 -21.02
N LEU A 108 22.54 -34.53 -21.97
CA LEU A 108 21.52 -35.18 -22.78
C LEU A 108 21.10 -36.57 -22.25
N LEU A 109 21.70 -37.06 -21.18
CA LEU A 109 21.34 -38.35 -20.55
C LEU A 109 19.95 -38.28 -19.90
N GLN A 110 19.05 -39.18 -20.30
CA GLN A 110 17.68 -39.25 -19.77
C GLN A 110 17.64 -39.64 -18.27
N ASP A 111 18.50 -40.56 -17.84
CA ASP A 111 18.54 -41.08 -16.47
C ASP A 111 19.72 -40.57 -15.61
N ALA A 112 20.27 -39.40 -15.94
CA ALA A 112 21.38 -38.86 -15.18
C ALA A 112 21.00 -38.47 -13.74
N GLU A 113 21.96 -38.67 -12.82
CA GLU A 113 21.84 -38.23 -11.43
C GLU A 113 21.67 -36.71 -11.34
N ALA A 114 20.77 -36.27 -10.46
CA ALA A 114 20.48 -34.84 -10.29
C ALA A 114 21.70 -34.02 -9.82
N MET A 115 22.65 -34.63 -9.10
CA MET A 115 23.88 -33.96 -8.67
C MET A 115 24.84 -33.73 -9.83
N LEU A 116 25.02 -34.73 -10.71
CA LEU A 116 25.85 -34.64 -11.90
C LEU A 116 25.32 -33.54 -12.84
N LEU A 117 24.02 -33.54 -13.15
CA LEU A 117 23.42 -32.52 -14.00
C LEU A 117 23.53 -31.11 -13.41
N ARG A 118 23.35 -30.95 -12.09
CA ARG A 118 23.51 -29.64 -11.43
C ARG A 118 24.93 -29.10 -11.52
N ALA A 119 25.94 -29.96 -11.36
CA ALA A 119 27.34 -29.58 -11.50
C ALA A 119 27.69 -29.25 -12.96
N SER A 120 27.18 -30.03 -13.92
CA SER A 120 27.33 -29.75 -15.35
C SER A 120 26.71 -28.40 -15.74
N ILE A 121 25.52 -28.07 -15.20
CA ILE A 121 24.89 -26.75 -15.41
C ILE A 121 25.76 -25.62 -14.85
N GLY A 122 26.39 -25.80 -13.68
CA GLY A 122 27.25 -24.79 -13.10
C GLY A 122 28.58 -24.58 -13.85
N CYS A 123 29.15 -25.65 -14.40
CA CYS A 123 30.24 -25.55 -15.37
C CYS A 123 29.80 -24.73 -16.59
N LEU A 124 28.62 -25.04 -17.15
CA LEU A 124 28.08 -24.36 -18.32
C LEU A 124 27.79 -22.87 -18.07
N GLU A 125 27.23 -22.53 -16.90
CA GLU A 125 27.02 -21.14 -16.46
C GLU A 125 28.33 -20.36 -16.47
N SER A 126 29.39 -20.92 -15.87
CA SER A 126 30.71 -20.28 -15.78
C SER A 126 31.34 -20.10 -17.17
N LEU A 127 31.15 -21.08 -18.07
CA LEU A 127 31.63 -21.00 -19.44
C LEU A 127 30.93 -19.91 -20.24
N LEU A 128 29.61 -19.79 -20.10
CA LEU A 128 28.79 -18.79 -20.80
C LEU A 128 29.12 -17.37 -20.33
N LEU A 129 29.27 -17.16 -19.02
CA LEU A 129 29.66 -15.88 -18.42
C LEU A 129 31.05 -15.41 -18.88
N ALA A 130 31.92 -16.34 -19.27
CA ALA A 130 33.25 -16.02 -19.72
C ALA A 130 33.32 -15.56 -21.19
N GLN A 131 32.27 -15.72 -22.01
CA GLN A 131 32.33 -15.47 -23.46
C GLN A 131 32.34 -13.97 -23.83
N ASP A 132 32.94 -13.64 -24.98
CA ASP A 132 32.92 -12.29 -25.56
C ASP A 132 31.91 -12.18 -26.71
N LEU A 133 31.64 -10.95 -27.16
CA LEU A 133 30.62 -10.67 -28.18
C LEU A 133 30.82 -11.47 -29.49
N PRO A 134 32.04 -11.59 -30.07
CA PRO A 134 32.23 -12.37 -31.30
C PRO A 134 31.86 -13.86 -31.14
N ALA A 135 32.07 -14.44 -29.96
CA ALA A 135 31.67 -15.82 -29.69
C ALA A 135 30.13 -15.99 -29.73
N TRP A 136 29.37 -14.96 -29.35
CA TRP A 136 27.90 -14.95 -29.42
C TRP A 136 27.35 -14.74 -30.83
N ASP A 137 28.15 -14.21 -31.76
CA ASP A 137 27.78 -13.97 -33.16
C ASP A 137 28.04 -15.18 -34.08
N LEU A 138 28.64 -16.26 -33.55
CA LEU A 138 28.84 -17.49 -34.30
C LEU A 138 27.50 -18.06 -34.80
N GLY A 139 27.49 -18.51 -36.05
CA GLY A 139 26.31 -19.08 -36.70
C GLY A 139 25.82 -20.38 -36.07
N VAL A 140 24.54 -20.72 -36.31
CA VAL A 140 23.82 -21.87 -35.70
C VAL A 140 24.49 -23.23 -35.99
N THR A 141 25.28 -23.34 -37.06
CA THR A 141 25.99 -24.57 -37.43
C THR A 141 27.24 -24.84 -36.59
N GLN A 142 27.77 -23.84 -35.90
CA GLN A 142 28.98 -23.96 -35.09
C GLN A 142 28.66 -24.27 -33.63
N ILE A 143 29.57 -24.98 -32.95
CA ILE A 143 29.45 -25.28 -31.52
C ILE A 143 29.82 -24.02 -30.74
N GLY A 144 28.82 -23.17 -30.52
CA GLY A 144 28.97 -21.88 -29.84
C GLY A 144 28.07 -21.71 -28.61
N PRO A 145 28.17 -20.56 -27.94
CA PRO A 145 27.43 -20.23 -26.71
C PRO A 145 25.90 -20.33 -26.86
N ARG A 146 25.35 -19.98 -28.04
CA ARG A 146 23.90 -20.12 -28.32
C ARG A 146 23.41 -21.58 -28.21
N ARG A 147 24.22 -22.55 -28.65
CA ARG A 147 23.89 -23.98 -28.54
C ARG A 147 23.90 -24.47 -27.10
N ALA A 148 24.84 -23.96 -26.29
CA ALA A 148 24.86 -24.22 -24.85
C ALA A 148 23.62 -23.66 -24.14
N VAL A 149 23.19 -22.44 -24.48
CA VAL A 149 21.96 -21.85 -23.95
C VAL A 149 20.72 -22.66 -24.37
N ALA A 150 20.65 -23.16 -25.60
CA ALA A 150 19.58 -24.08 -26.01
C ALA A 150 19.51 -25.36 -25.15
N GLY A 151 20.67 -25.90 -24.76
CA GLY A 151 20.76 -27.00 -23.79
C GLY A 151 20.22 -26.62 -22.40
N LEU A 152 20.54 -25.42 -21.91
CA LEU A 152 19.99 -24.91 -20.64
C LEU A 152 18.48 -24.71 -20.70
N LEU A 153 17.95 -24.21 -21.81
CA LEU A 153 16.51 -24.00 -22.00
C LEU A 153 15.74 -25.33 -21.94
N ASN A 154 16.29 -26.41 -22.49
CA ASN A 154 15.71 -27.75 -22.35
C ASN A 154 15.74 -28.23 -20.89
N LEU A 155 16.87 -28.07 -20.19
CA LEU A 155 17.00 -28.45 -18.78
C LEU A 155 16.13 -27.61 -17.83
N ALA A 156 15.79 -26.38 -18.23
CA ALA A 156 14.86 -25.53 -17.49
C ALA A 156 13.42 -26.09 -17.48
N GLN A 157 13.12 -27.05 -18.36
CA GLN A 157 11.83 -27.75 -18.46
C GLN A 157 11.88 -29.19 -17.94
N ASP A 158 13.03 -29.64 -17.39
CA ASP A 158 13.22 -31.01 -16.88
C ASP A 158 12.17 -31.42 -15.84
N PRO A 159 11.69 -32.67 -15.75
CA PRO A 159 10.70 -33.07 -14.73
C PRO A 159 11.21 -32.97 -13.28
N LYS A 160 12.53 -32.97 -13.04
CA LYS A 160 13.15 -32.89 -11.71
C LYS A 160 13.27 -31.43 -11.26
N PRO A 161 12.63 -31.01 -10.15
CA PRO A 161 12.57 -29.59 -9.73
C PRO A 161 13.93 -28.98 -9.40
N LYS A 162 14.86 -29.78 -8.84
CA LYS A 162 16.22 -29.33 -8.50
C LYS A 162 17.08 -29.00 -9.72
N ILE A 163 16.78 -29.59 -10.87
CA ILE A 163 17.49 -29.39 -12.13
C ILE A 163 16.92 -28.17 -12.83
N ARG A 164 15.58 -28.12 -13.00
CA ARG A 164 14.89 -26.93 -13.54
C ARG A 164 15.32 -25.65 -12.87
N LYS A 165 15.25 -25.62 -11.53
CA LYS A 165 15.61 -24.43 -10.75
C LYS A 165 17.07 -24.03 -11.00
N ARG A 166 18.01 -24.99 -11.03
CA ARG A 166 19.42 -24.70 -11.28
C ARG A 166 19.66 -24.14 -12.69
N ALA A 167 18.96 -24.68 -13.70
CA ALA A 167 19.04 -24.20 -15.08
C ALA A 167 18.43 -22.80 -15.24
N GLN A 168 17.27 -22.53 -14.61
CA GLN A 168 16.64 -21.22 -14.55
C GLN A 168 17.54 -20.18 -13.86
N ASP A 169 18.13 -20.52 -12.71
CA ASP A 169 19.08 -19.66 -11.99
C ASP A 169 20.32 -19.33 -12.87
N ALA A 170 20.84 -20.34 -13.58
CA ALA A 170 21.97 -20.16 -14.50
C ALA A 170 21.59 -19.25 -15.69
N LEU A 171 20.44 -19.47 -16.32
CA LEU A 171 19.92 -18.62 -17.41
C LEU A 171 19.76 -17.17 -16.94
N LYS A 172 19.14 -16.96 -15.77
CA LYS A 172 18.97 -15.63 -15.19
C LYS A 172 20.31 -14.93 -14.98
N LYS A 173 21.30 -15.64 -14.43
CA LYS A 173 22.63 -15.07 -14.20
C LYS A 173 23.38 -14.75 -15.50
N VAL A 174 23.27 -15.60 -16.52
CA VAL A 174 23.87 -15.33 -17.84
C VAL A 174 23.23 -14.09 -18.47
N LEU A 175 21.91 -14.03 -18.51
CA LEU A 175 21.17 -12.91 -19.13
C LEU A 175 21.41 -11.57 -18.40
N THR A 176 21.58 -11.58 -17.07
CA THR A 176 21.89 -10.37 -16.27
C THR A 176 23.34 -9.90 -16.38
N ASN A 177 24.21 -10.64 -17.06
CA ASN A 177 25.63 -10.29 -17.22
C ASN A 177 26.01 -10.29 -18.71
N PRO A 178 25.54 -9.30 -19.50
CA PRO A 178 25.87 -9.20 -20.92
C PRO A 178 27.39 -8.98 -21.14
N PRO A 179 27.97 -9.51 -22.23
CA PRO A 179 29.33 -9.17 -22.61
C PRO A 179 29.41 -7.67 -22.94
N PRO A 180 30.57 -7.00 -22.74
CA PRO A 180 30.72 -5.58 -23.06
C PRO A 180 30.31 -5.28 -24.50
N SER A 181 29.23 -4.54 -24.70
CA SER A 181 28.68 -4.20 -26.02
C SER A 181 27.93 -2.86 -25.98
N PRO A 182 27.65 -2.23 -27.14
CA PRO A 182 26.80 -1.03 -27.22
C PRO A 182 25.33 -1.30 -26.88
N SER A 183 24.89 -2.57 -26.90
CA SER A 183 23.54 -2.99 -26.53
C SER A 183 23.45 -3.24 -25.03
N VAL A 184 22.35 -2.79 -24.42
CA VAL A 184 22.00 -3.11 -23.03
C VAL A 184 21.57 -4.57 -22.90
N ASP A 185 20.95 -5.13 -23.95
CA ASP A 185 20.41 -6.48 -23.95
C ASP A 185 21.48 -7.53 -24.25
N HIS A 186 21.42 -8.67 -23.56
CA HIS A 186 22.29 -9.82 -23.80
C HIS A 186 22.02 -10.45 -25.19
N PRO A 187 23.04 -10.82 -26.00
CA PRO A 187 22.85 -11.38 -27.36
C PRO A 187 21.94 -12.62 -27.47
N ALA A 188 21.87 -13.42 -26.40
CA ALA A 188 21.00 -14.58 -26.28
C ALA A 188 19.54 -14.29 -25.85
N ALA A 189 19.21 -13.06 -25.45
CA ALA A 189 17.88 -12.72 -24.92
C ALA A 189 16.76 -13.03 -25.92
N ASP A 190 16.94 -12.66 -27.19
CA ASP A 190 15.93 -12.91 -28.24
C ASP A 190 15.63 -14.41 -28.45
N MET A 191 16.67 -15.23 -28.43
CA MET A 191 16.56 -16.68 -28.56
C MET A 191 15.87 -17.29 -27.34
N CYS A 192 16.24 -16.86 -26.13
CA CYS A 192 15.59 -17.31 -24.89
C CYS A 192 14.10 -16.98 -24.88
N ALA A 193 13.74 -15.73 -25.21
CA ALA A 193 12.36 -15.28 -25.31
C ALA A 193 11.58 -16.07 -26.38
N HIS A 194 12.18 -16.29 -27.56
CA HIS A 194 11.54 -17.07 -28.62
C HIS A 194 11.24 -18.51 -28.18
N THR A 195 12.23 -19.20 -27.61
CA THR A 195 12.05 -20.60 -27.18
C THR A 195 11.06 -20.71 -26.04
N ALA A 196 11.10 -19.80 -25.06
CA ALA A 196 10.16 -19.80 -23.96
C ALA A 196 8.71 -19.51 -24.42
N LEU A 197 8.53 -18.55 -25.32
CA LEU A 197 7.23 -18.23 -25.91
C LEU A 197 6.69 -19.41 -26.73
N ALA A 198 7.48 -19.98 -27.64
CA ALA A 198 7.06 -21.13 -28.45
C ALA A 198 6.70 -22.37 -27.59
N THR A 199 7.45 -22.60 -26.50
CA THR A 199 7.12 -23.66 -25.53
C THR A 199 5.79 -23.37 -24.84
N LEU A 200 5.59 -22.13 -24.40
CA LEU A 200 4.36 -21.72 -23.71
C LEU A 200 3.15 -21.83 -24.64
N GLU A 201 3.28 -21.44 -25.92
CA GLU A 201 2.24 -21.58 -26.94
C GLU A 201 1.85 -23.04 -27.18
N ASP A 202 2.82 -23.93 -27.38
CA ASP A 202 2.59 -25.36 -27.61
C ASP A 202 1.89 -26.02 -26.42
N LEU A 203 2.36 -25.73 -25.20
CA LEU A 203 1.74 -26.26 -23.97
C LEU A 203 0.35 -25.68 -23.73
N ALA A 204 0.15 -24.38 -23.97
CA ALA A 204 -1.17 -23.76 -23.84
C ALA A 204 -2.17 -24.33 -24.87
N ALA A 205 -1.73 -24.59 -26.11
CA ALA A 205 -2.54 -25.23 -27.13
C ALA A 205 -2.92 -26.66 -26.74
N LYS A 206 -1.96 -27.45 -26.24
CA LYS A 206 -2.20 -28.82 -25.74
C LYS A 206 -3.17 -28.85 -24.56
N ALA A 207 -2.98 -27.96 -23.58
CA ALA A 207 -3.88 -27.84 -22.43
C ALA A 207 -5.31 -27.49 -22.87
N THR A 208 -5.47 -26.61 -23.86
CA THR A 208 -6.76 -26.23 -24.42
C THR A 208 -7.44 -27.38 -25.15
N GLN A 209 -6.68 -28.18 -25.92
CA GLN A 209 -7.20 -29.36 -26.62
C GLN A 209 -7.62 -30.48 -25.67
N ALA A 210 -6.81 -30.75 -24.63
CA ALA A 210 -7.11 -31.77 -23.62
C ALA A 210 -8.44 -31.49 -22.87
N ARG A 211 -8.73 -30.22 -22.60
CA ARG A 211 -9.99 -29.80 -21.97
C ARG A 211 -11.21 -29.96 -22.88
N LYS A 212 -11.06 -29.85 -24.20
CA LYS A 212 -12.16 -30.06 -25.16
C LYS A 212 -12.50 -31.54 -25.34
N SER A 213 -11.55 -32.45 -25.16
CA SER A 213 -11.74 -33.89 -25.37
C SER A 213 -12.27 -34.63 -24.13
N GLN A 214 -12.00 -34.15 -22.91
CA GLN A 214 -12.46 -34.79 -21.67
C GLN A 214 -13.69 -34.07 -21.07
N LYS A 215 -14.90 -34.43 -21.52
CA LYS A 215 -16.17 -33.90 -20.99
C LYS A 215 -16.56 -34.38 -19.59
N LYS A 216 -15.80 -35.26 -18.94
CA LYS A 216 -16.05 -35.76 -17.56
C LYS A 216 -14.74 -36.25 -16.90
N ALA A 217 -14.06 -35.40 -16.14
CA ALA A 217 -13.12 -35.82 -15.10
C ALA A 217 -13.02 -34.72 -14.02
N SER A 218 -12.74 -35.16 -12.80
CA SER A 218 -12.76 -34.43 -11.53
C SER A 218 -11.87 -33.17 -11.49
N ALA A 219 -12.12 -32.34 -10.47
CA ALA A 219 -11.43 -31.08 -10.15
C ALA A 219 -9.89 -31.17 -10.03
N GLU A 220 -9.31 -32.37 -9.99
CA GLU A 220 -7.85 -32.61 -9.95
C GLU A 220 -7.15 -32.42 -11.32
N SER A 221 -7.91 -32.31 -12.41
CA SER A 221 -7.41 -32.07 -13.77
C SER A 221 -7.08 -30.59 -14.08
N GLN A 222 -7.12 -29.70 -13.08
CA GLN A 222 -6.89 -28.27 -13.23
C GLN A 222 -5.41 -27.85 -13.21
N HIS A 223 -4.48 -28.75 -12.89
CA HIS A 223 -3.05 -28.44 -12.85
C HIS A 223 -2.32 -29.12 -13.99
N ASP A 224 -1.96 -28.33 -15.01
CA ASP A 224 -0.92 -28.73 -15.96
C ASP A 224 0.43 -28.23 -15.40
N PRO A 225 1.20 -29.08 -14.69
CA PRO A 225 2.46 -28.68 -14.10
C PRO A 225 3.47 -28.25 -15.17
N ALA A 226 3.40 -28.79 -16.39
CA ALA A 226 4.28 -28.40 -17.48
C ALA A 226 4.00 -26.96 -17.92
N LEU A 227 2.73 -26.57 -18.04
CA LEU A 227 2.34 -25.20 -18.35
C LEU A 227 2.81 -24.22 -17.27
N LEU A 228 2.67 -24.58 -15.99
CA LEU A 228 3.19 -23.76 -14.88
C LEU A 228 4.72 -23.61 -14.94
N HIS A 229 5.44 -24.69 -15.28
CA HIS A 229 6.89 -24.64 -15.42
C HIS A 229 7.32 -23.76 -16.59
N ALA A 230 6.57 -23.74 -17.70
CA ALA A 230 6.81 -22.84 -18.81
C ALA A 230 6.55 -21.37 -18.44
N LEU A 231 5.46 -21.08 -17.69
CA LEU A 231 5.22 -19.75 -17.13
C LEU A 231 6.38 -19.30 -16.21
N GLN A 232 6.89 -20.20 -15.36
CA GLN A 232 8.04 -19.89 -14.51
C GLN A 232 9.33 -19.64 -15.32
N LEU A 233 9.53 -20.33 -16.45
CA LEU A 233 10.64 -20.05 -17.36
C LEU A 233 10.50 -18.66 -17.99
N VAL A 234 9.30 -18.30 -18.46
CA VAL A 234 9.00 -16.95 -18.97
C VAL A 234 9.27 -15.90 -17.89
N LYS A 235 8.79 -16.10 -16.65
CA LYS A 235 9.07 -15.22 -15.51
C LYS A 235 10.58 -15.03 -15.29
N THR A 236 11.34 -16.13 -15.36
CA THR A 236 12.79 -16.11 -15.16
C THR A 236 13.48 -15.26 -16.23
N ILE A 237 13.13 -15.45 -17.50
CA ILE A 237 13.72 -14.74 -18.65
C ILE A 237 13.32 -13.26 -18.62
N ALA A 238 12.04 -12.95 -18.39
CA ALA A 238 11.56 -11.57 -18.28
C ALA A 238 12.26 -10.80 -17.15
N SER A 239 12.62 -11.48 -16.04
CA SER A 239 13.29 -10.85 -14.88
C SER A 239 14.79 -10.57 -15.03
N ALA A 240 15.42 -10.99 -16.13
CA ALA A 240 16.88 -11.14 -16.18
C ALA A 240 17.63 -10.00 -16.91
N SER A 241 17.14 -8.76 -16.85
CA SER A 241 17.64 -7.55 -17.55
C SER A 241 17.31 -7.51 -19.06
N GLY A 242 16.63 -6.44 -19.50
CA GLY A 242 16.21 -6.27 -20.90
C GLY A 242 15.33 -7.39 -21.48
N GLY A 243 14.84 -8.28 -20.61
CA GLY A 243 14.76 -9.72 -20.89
C GLY A 243 13.68 -10.18 -21.86
N TRP A 244 12.77 -9.29 -22.25
CA TRP A 244 11.81 -9.57 -23.30
C TRP A 244 11.97 -8.59 -24.47
N PRO A 245 12.28 -9.07 -25.69
CA PRO A 245 12.36 -8.23 -26.87
C PRO A 245 11.06 -7.44 -27.11
N SER A 246 11.17 -6.14 -27.38
CA SER A 246 10.00 -5.26 -27.60
C SER A 246 9.10 -5.74 -28.75
N ASN A 247 9.67 -6.35 -29.79
CA ASN A 247 8.93 -6.93 -30.92
C ASN A 247 8.15 -8.21 -30.59
N LYS A 248 8.34 -8.80 -29.41
CA LYS A 248 7.67 -10.03 -28.95
C LYS A 248 6.80 -9.82 -27.72
N ILE A 249 6.71 -8.58 -27.21
CA ILE A 249 5.98 -8.30 -25.98
C ILE A 249 4.47 -8.40 -26.18
N GLU A 250 3.97 -8.01 -27.36
CA GLU A 250 2.56 -8.13 -27.74
C GLU A 250 2.12 -9.59 -27.75
N SER A 251 2.85 -10.46 -28.45
CA SER A 251 2.57 -11.90 -28.48
C SER A 251 2.63 -12.54 -27.09
N LEU A 252 3.52 -12.07 -26.21
CA LEU A 252 3.55 -12.53 -24.82
C LEU A 252 2.29 -12.09 -24.07
N CYS A 253 1.89 -10.82 -24.17
CA CYS A 253 0.70 -10.29 -23.50
C CYS A 253 -0.57 -11.03 -23.94
N GLU A 254 -0.74 -11.25 -25.24
CA GLU A 254 -1.86 -12.03 -25.80
C GLU A 254 -1.92 -13.44 -25.23
N LEU A 255 -0.78 -14.13 -25.20
CA LEU A 255 -0.69 -15.50 -24.71
C LEU A 255 -0.96 -15.58 -23.20
N LEU A 256 -0.37 -14.67 -22.41
CA LEU A 256 -0.60 -14.55 -20.98
C LEU A 256 -2.07 -14.28 -20.65
N LEU A 257 -2.71 -13.33 -21.35
CA LEU A 257 -4.14 -13.06 -21.18
C LEU A 257 -4.99 -14.28 -21.56
N SER A 258 -4.67 -14.96 -22.66
CA SER A 258 -5.37 -16.19 -23.07
C SER A 258 -5.25 -17.32 -22.04
N ILE A 259 -4.07 -17.45 -21.41
CA ILE A 259 -3.84 -18.40 -20.32
C ILE A 259 -4.62 -17.99 -19.06
N ALA A 260 -4.66 -16.70 -18.70
CA ALA A 260 -5.47 -16.21 -17.60
C ALA A 260 -6.98 -16.40 -17.82
N ARG A 261 -7.47 -16.28 -19.06
CA ARG A 261 -8.87 -16.56 -19.42
C ARG A 261 -9.26 -18.00 -19.12
N SER A 262 -8.44 -18.91 -19.64
CA SER A 262 -8.79 -20.33 -19.70
C SER A 262 -8.31 -21.08 -18.45
N GLY A 263 -7.34 -20.54 -17.73
CA GLY A 263 -6.73 -21.14 -16.55
C GLY A 263 -7.62 -21.11 -15.31
N GLY A 264 -7.33 -22.00 -14.36
CA GLY A 264 -7.85 -21.85 -12.99
C GLY A 264 -7.11 -20.73 -12.25
N GLU A 265 -7.54 -20.43 -11.02
CA GLU A 265 -7.01 -19.35 -10.16
C GLU A 265 -5.47 -19.30 -10.12
N TYR A 266 -4.80 -20.45 -9.98
CA TYR A 266 -3.33 -20.55 -9.97
C TYR A 266 -2.65 -20.07 -11.26
N MET A 267 -3.25 -20.29 -12.43
CA MET A 267 -2.69 -19.83 -13.71
C MET A 267 -2.85 -18.31 -13.84
N THR A 268 -3.99 -17.78 -13.37
CA THR A 268 -4.22 -16.34 -13.30
C THR A 268 -3.17 -15.69 -12.41
N VAL A 269 -2.96 -16.19 -11.19
CA VAL A 269 -1.91 -15.68 -10.28
C VAL A 269 -0.53 -15.76 -10.92
N ALA A 270 -0.17 -16.89 -11.54
CA ALA A 270 1.13 -17.04 -12.21
C ALA A 270 1.32 -16.07 -13.39
N THR A 271 0.24 -15.72 -14.09
CA THR A 271 0.24 -14.74 -15.18
C THR A 271 0.45 -13.33 -14.64
N PHE A 272 -0.29 -12.97 -13.58
CA PHE A 272 -0.14 -11.69 -12.88
C PHE A 272 1.26 -11.48 -12.33
N ASP A 273 1.83 -12.53 -11.72
CA ASP A 273 3.22 -12.55 -11.26
C ASP A 273 4.23 -12.22 -12.35
N ILE A 274 3.95 -12.60 -13.61
CA ILE A 274 4.82 -12.29 -14.75
C ILE A 274 4.67 -10.82 -15.14
N PHE A 275 3.43 -10.31 -15.26
CA PHE A 275 3.19 -8.89 -15.53
C PHE A 275 3.81 -8.00 -14.45
N GLU A 276 3.66 -8.35 -13.18
CA GLU A 276 4.25 -7.64 -12.05
C GLU A 276 5.78 -7.57 -12.17
N MET A 277 6.43 -8.69 -12.48
CA MET A 277 7.88 -8.73 -12.67
C MET A 277 8.33 -7.93 -13.90
N ILE A 278 7.52 -7.89 -14.97
CA ILE A 278 7.80 -7.07 -16.16
C ILE A 278 7.73 -5.59 -15.78
N PHE A 279 6.64 -5.16 -15.13
CA PHE A 279 6.45 -3.77 -14.73
C PHE A 279 7.50 -3.31 -13.70
N ALA A 280 7.80 -4.12 -12.69
CA ALA A 280 8.84 -3.82 -11.70
C ALA A 280 10.24 -3.79 -12.32
N GLY A 281 10.52 -4.68 -13.27
CA GLY A 281 11.77 -4.68 -14.02
C GLY A 281 11.95 -3.43 -14.88
N MET A 282 10.85 -2.89 -15.44
CA MET A 282 10.87 -1.61 -16.14
C MET A 282 11.09 -0.45 -15.16
N ALA A 283 10.38 -0.41 -14.02
CA ALA A 283 10.50 0.67 -13.03
C ALA A 283 11.92 0.81 -12.42
N ALA A 284 12.69 -0.27 -12.37
CA ALA A 284 14.03 -0.29 -11.77
C ALA A 284 15.14 0.26 -12.71
N ASP A 285 14.84 0.45 -14.00
CA ASP A 285 15.83 0.79 -15.02
C ASP A 285 15.41 2.08 -15.75
N ASP A 286 15.63 3.24 -15.08
CA ASP A 286 15.15 4.57 -15.49
C ASP A 286 15.35 4.89 -16.99
N ALA A 287 16.45 4.44 -17.59
CA ALA A 287 16.77 4.68 -19.00
C ALA A 287 16.01 3.76 -19.98
N ALA A 288 15.66 2.54 -19.58
CA ALA A 288 14.92 1.58 -20.40
C ALA A 288 13.39 1.66 -20.19
N ALA A 289 12.96 2.11 -19.02
CA ALA A 289 11.56 2.26 -18.63
C ALA A 289 10.81 3.27 -19.51
N SER A 290 11.41 4.45 -19.71
CA SER A 290 10.75 5.61 -20.33
C SER A 290 10.32 5.39 -21.79
N SER A 291 10.96 4.48 -22.54
CA SER A 291 10.56 4.20 -23.94
C SER A 291 9.70 2.95 -24.13
N LYS A 292 9.83 1.94 -23.26
CA LYS A 292 9.17 0.63 -23.43
C LYS A 292 7.83 0.55 -22.71
N LEU A 293 7.68 1.23 -21.56
CA LEU A 293 6.46 1.16 -20.75
C LEU A 293 5.24 1.79 -21.44
N PRO A 294 5.30 3.00 -22.02
CA PRO A 294 4.14 3.58 -22.71
C PRO A 294 3.63 2.67 -23.83
N ARG A 295 4.54 2.08 -24.61
CA ARG A 295 4.19 1.12 -25.68
C ARG A 295 3.55 -0.16 -25.15
N LEU A 296 4.03 -0.69 -24.02
CA LEU A 296 3.43 -1.87 -23.39
C LEU A 296 2.00 -1.58 -22.93
N ILE A 297 1.78 -0.45 -22.27
CA ILE A 297 0.46 -0.03 -21.80
C ILE A 297 -0.50 0.21 -22.98
N GLU A 298 0.00 0.81 -24.06
CA GLU A 298 -0.75 0.99 -25.31
C GLU A 298 -1.18 -0.37 -25.88
N ILE A 299 -0.25 -1.33 -26.01
CA ILE A 299 -0.56 -2.70 -26.46
C ILE A 299 -1.62 -3.35 -25.55
N ILE A 300 -1.46 -3.27 -24.23
CA ILE A 300 -2.44 -3.84 -23.28
C ILE A 300 -3.82 -3.18 -23.47
N SER A 301 -3.85 -1.88 -23.73
CA SER A 301 -5.08 -1.12 -23.99
C SER A 301 -5.72 -1.52 -25.32
N GLU A 302 -4.93 -1.79 -26.36
CA GLU A 302 -5.38 -2.30 -27.67
C GLU A 302 -5.92 -3.74 -27.58
N LEU A 303 -5.32 -4.58 -26.73
CA LEU A 303 -5.75 -5.96 -26.45
C LEU A 303 -7.03 -6.06 -25.60
N ARG A 304 -7.87 -5.02 -25.66
CA ARG A 304 -9.14 -4.93 -24.93
C ARG A 304 -10.03 -6.16 -25.23
N PRO A 305 -10.43 -6.93 -24.19
CA PRO A 305 -11.36 -8.03 -24.37
C PRO A 305 -12.75 -7.56 -24.84
N ALA A 306 -13.51 -8.48 -25.45
CA ALA A 306 -14.91 -8.22 -25.77
C ALA A 306 -15.71 -7.87 -24.50
N ALA A 307 -16.60 -6.88 -24.58
CA ALA A 307 -17.31 -6.32 -23.42
C ALA A 307 -18.11 -7.33 -22.58
N ASN A 308 -18.43 -8.50 -23.15
CA ASN A 308 -19.20 -9.55 -22.49
C ASN A 308 -18.32 -10.70 -21.96
N ASP A 309 -16.99 -10.62 -22.09
CA ASP A 309 -16.07 -11.64 -21.60
C ASP A 309 -15.83 -11.48 -20.09
N THR A 310 -16.66 -12.16 -19.30
CA THR A 310 -16.61 -12.14 -17.84
C THR A 310 -15.35 -12.77 -17.24
N GLN A 311 -14.57 -13.50 -18.04
CA GLN A 311 -13.35 -14.17 -17.58
C GLN A 311 -12.11 -13.32 -17.86
N LEU A 312 -12.04 -12.63 -19.00
CA LEU A 312 -10.89 -11.81 -19.37
C LEU A 312 -10.91 -10.38 -18.82
N ILE A 313 -12.09 -9.78 -18.67
CA ILE A 313 -12.18 -8.37 -18.27
C ILE A 313 -11.58 -8.14 -16.87
N PRO A 314 -11.92 -8.90 -15.81
CA PRO A 314 -11.32 -8.69 -14.49
C PRO A 314 -9.79 -8.79 -14.49
N PRO A 315 -9.18 -9.84 -15.07
CA PRO A 315 -7.73 -9.91 -15.13
C PRO A 315 -7.10 -8.77 -15.94
N TRP A 316 -7.70 -8.41 -17.07
CA TRP A 316 -7.22 -7.32 -17.91
C TRP A 316 -7.26 -5.96 -17.20
N LEU A 317 -8.35 -5.65 -16.48
CA LEU A 317 -8.47 -4.41 -15.69
C LEU A 317 -7.43 -4.31 -14.58
N ALA A 318 -7.11 -5.42 -13.91
CA ALA A 318 -6.09 -5.44 -12.87
C ALA A 318 -4.67 -5.27 -13.45
N ILE A 319 -4.38 -5.84 -14.62
CA ILE A 319 -3.11 -5.60 -15.33
C ILE A 319 -3.01 -4.13 -15.75
N LEU A 320 -4.10 -3.56 -16.29
CA LEU A 320 -4.18 -2.16 -16.70
C LEU A 320 -3.95 -1.22 -15.51
N SER A 321 -4.62 -1.48 -14.38
CA SER A 321 -4.41 -0.77 -13.12
C SER A 321 -2.95 -0.77 -12.70
N ARG A 322 -2.28 -1.92 -12.74
CA ARG A 322 -0.89 -2.03 -12.31
C ARG A 322 0.07 -1.34 -13.28
N GLY A 323 -0.19 -1.42 -14.58
CA GLY A 323 0.60 -0.71 -15.59
C GLY A 323 0.60 0.80 -15.36
N TYR A 324 -0.57 1.39 -15.12
CA TYR A 324 -0.68 2.84 -14.85
C TYR A 324 -0.17 3.27 -13.48
N ASP A 325 -0.21 2.39 -12.46
CA ASP A 325 0.48 2.64 -11.19
C ASP A 325 2.00 2.78 -11.40
N VAL A 326 2.64 1.87 -12.16
CA VAL A 326 4.06 2.04 -12.52
C VAL A 326 4.29 3.27 -13.38
N SER A 327 3.39 3.56 -14.33
CA SER A 327 3.46 4.77 -15.16
C SER A 327 3.44 6.04 -14.30
N ALA A 328 2.58 6.10 -13.29
CA ALA A 328 2.47 7.26 -12.40
C ALA A 328 3.72 7.43 -11.51
N GLN A 329 4.45 6.36 -11.19
CA GLN A 329 5.70 6.42 -10.43
C GLN A 329 6.86 6.99 -11.27
N LEU A 330 6.87 6.75 -12.58
CA LEU A 330 7.93 7.19 -13.50
C LEU A 330 7.62 8.55 -14.15
N GLU A 331 6.40 8.70 -14.66
CA GLU A 331 5.92 9.85 -15.43
C GLU A 331 4.57 10.33 -14.83
N PRO A 332 4.57 10.91 -13.62
CA PRO A 332 3.36 11.27 -12.88
C PRO A 332 2.49 12.30 -13.61
N GLU A 333 3.10 13.31 -14.25
CA GLU A 333 2.39 14.39 -14.93
C GLU A 333 1.68 13.89 -16.19
N ASP A 334 2.40 13.18 -17.07
CA ASP A 334 1.83 12.64 -18.32
C ASP A 334 0.75 11.59 -18.04
N THR A 335 0.96 10.73 -17.04
CA THR A 335 -0.04 9.75 -16.60
C THR A 335 -1.31 10.44 -16.12
N PHE A 336 -1.18 11.52 -15.33
CA PHE A 336 -2.32 12.30 -14.85
C PHE A 336 -3.06 13.02 -15.97
N GLN A 337 -2.36 13.60 -16.95
CA GLN A 337 -3.03 14.28 -18.08
C GLN A 337 -3.86 13.33 -18.95
N ASN A 338 -3.45 12.06 -19.06
CA ASN A 338 -4.18 11.02 -19.78
C ASN A 338 -5.32 10.38 -18.97
N LEU A 339 -5.36 10.60 -17.65
CA LEU A 339 -6.33 10.01 -16.73
C LEU A 339 -7.80 10.14 -17.19
N PRO A 340 -8.30 11.28 -17.71
CA PRO A 340 -9.71 11.40 -18.09
C PRO A 340 -10.15 10.39 -19.16
N ASP A 341 -9.31 10.12 -20.15
CA ASP A 341 -9.62 9.20 -21.24
C ASP A 341 -9.61 7.75 -20.76
N LEU A 342 -8.66 7.41 -19.89
CA LEU A 342 -8.56 6.11 -19.22
C LEU A 342 -9.73 5.85 -18.29
N PHE A 343 -10.10 6.86 -17.50
CA PHE A 343 -11.23 6.81 -16.61
C PHE A 343 -12.51 6.57 -17.41
N THR A 344 -12.73 7.32 -18.49
CA THR A 344 -13.87 7.14 -19.39
C THR A 344 -13.91 5.77 -20.05
N MET A 345 -12.76 5.23 -20.46
CA MET A 345 -12.64 3.88 -21.01
C MET A 345 -13.16 2.82 -20.03
N VAL A 346 -12.73 2.91 -18.75
CA VAL A 346 -13.10 1.92 -17.73
C VAL A 346 -14.55 2.08 -17.26
N LEU A 347 -15.07 3.32 -17.19
CA LEU A 347 -16.47 3.60 -16.84
C LEU A 347 -17.46 2.83 -17.72
N ALA A 348 -17.14 2.61 -19.00
CA ALA A 348 -18.01 1.86 -19.91
C ALA A 348 -18.28 0.42 -19.44
N PHE A 349 -17.37 -0.21 -18.68
CA PHE A 349 -17.57 -1.57 -18.18
C PHE A 349 -18.56 -1.64 -17.00
N LEU A 350 -18.89 -0.53 -16.35
CA LEU A 350 -19.93 -0.48 -15.32
C LEU A 350 -21.34 -0.69 -15.90
N GLU A 351 -21.54 -0.54 -17.21
CA GLU A 351 -22.81 -0.90 -17.89
C GLU A 351 -23.00 -2.42 -18.00
N SER A 352 -21.99 -3.22 -17.67
CA SER A 352 -22.04 -4.66 -17.83
C SER A 352 -23.13 -5.30 -16.94
N PRO A 353 -23.89 -6.28 -17.45
CA PRO A 353 -24.84 -7.04 -16.64
C PRO A 353 -24.13 -7.89 -15.58
N SER A 354 -22.84 -8.23 -15.79
CA SER A 354 -22.05 -9.05 -14.86
C SER A 354 -21.56 -8.24 -13.66
N HIS A 355 -21.94 -8.66 -12.46
CA HIS A 355 -21.48 -8.03 -11.22
C HIS A 355 -19.96 -8.07 -11.05
N ASN A 356 -19.30 -9.18 -11.41
CA ASN A 356 -17.84 -9.30 -11.30
C ASN A 356 -17.10 -8.28 -12.17
N ILE A 357 -17.63 -8.00 -13.38
CA ILE A 357 -17.06 -6.97 -14.26
C ILE A 357 -17.20 -5.60 -13.60
N ARG A 358 -18.37 -5.30 -13.03
CA ARG A 358 -18.62 -4.01 -12.38
C ARG A 358 -17.72 -3.77 -11.17
N ILE A 359 -17.56 -4.78 -10.32
CA ILE A 359 -16.64 -4.71 -9.17
C ILE A 359 -15.23 -4.39 -9.67
N SER A 360 -14.71 -5.20 -10.59
CA SER A 360 -13.34 -5.05 -11.10
C SER A 360 -13.12 -3.70 -11.78
N ALA A 361 -14.13 -3.19 -12.50
CA ALA A 361 -14.08 -1.86 -13.12
C ALA A 361 -14.02 -0.76 -12.06
N SER A 362 -14.82 -0.86 -10.99
CA SER A 362 -14.77 0.11 -9.89
C SER A 362 -13.45 0.07 -9.13
N GLU A 363 -12.88 -1.10 -8.86
CA GLU A 363 -11.57 -1.25 -8.22
C GLU A 363 -10.45 -0.65 -9.09
N CYS A 364 -10.51 -0.84 -10.41
CA CYS A 364 -9.60 -0.22 -11.36
C CYS A 364 -9.70 1.31 -11.33
N LEU A 365 -10.92 1.87 -11.34
CA LEU A 365 -11.15 3.33 -11.24
C LEU A 365 -10.64 3.90 -9.90
N VAL A 366 -10.89 3.20 -8.79
CA VAL A 366 -10.39 3.58 -7.46
C VAL A 366 -8.87 3.57 -7.43
N SER A 367 -8.25 2.56 -8.04
CA SER A 367 -6.79 2.46 -8.14
C SER A 367 -6.18 3.58 -8.99
N PHE A 368 -6.82 3.95 -10.10
CA PHE A 368 -6.40 5.12 -10.89
C PHE A 368 -6.47 6.41 -10.07
N LEU A 369 -7.53 6.61 -9.29
CA LEU A 369 -7.64 7.77 -8.41
C LEU A 369 -6.57 7.76 -7.31
N ALA A 370 -6.24 6.61 -6.74
CA ALA A 370 -5.25 6.50 -5.67
C ALA A 370 -3.81 6.70 -6.15
N ASN A 371 -3.48 6.19 -7.35
CA ASN A 371 -2.09 6.09 -7.81
C ASN A 371 -1.74 7.11 -8.90
N CYS A 372 -2.70 7.54 -9.72
CA CYS A 372 -2.45 8.40 -10.88
C CYS A 372 -2.75 9.88 -10.64
N VAL A 373 -3.13 10.28 -9.41
CA VAL A 373 -3.33 11.68 -9.03
C VAL A 373 -2.17 12.13 -8.13
N PRO A 374 -1.20 12.90 -8.64
CA PRO A 374 -0.05 13.34 -7.86
C PRO A 374 -0.45 14.25 -6.69
N ALA A 375 0.29 14.16 -5.57
CA ALA A 375 0.05 15.03 -4.42
C ALA A 375 0.24 16.53 -4.76
N SER A 376 1.15 16.86 -5.68
CA SER A 376 1.39 18.22 -6.17
C SER A 376 0.13 18.86 -6.75
N VAL A 377 -0.68 18.10 -7.49
CA VAL A 377 -1.95 18.56 -8.08
C VAL A 377 -2.96 18.96 -7.00
N ILE A 378 -2.94 18.30 -5.84
CA ILE A 378 -3.87 18.62 -4.75
C ILE A 378 -3.44 19.88 -3.99
N ILE A 379 -2.13 20.05 -3.78
CA ILE A 379 -1.55 21.14 -3.01
C ILE A 379 -1.52 22.44 -3.85
N GLU A 380 -0.85 22.42 -4.99
CA GLU A 380 -0.61 23.57 -5.89
C GLU A 380 -0.87 23.17 -7.36
N PRO A 381 -2.15 23.05 -7.78
CA PRO A 381 -2.48 22.71 -9.15
C PRO A 381 -2.15 23.86 -10.12
N SER A 382 -1.73 23.51 -11.32
CA SER A 382 -1.75 24.41 -12.46
C SER A 382 -3.17 24.53 -13.04
N VAL A 383 -3.39 25.52 -13.90
CA VAL A 383 -4.67 25.70 -14.64
C VAL A 383 -5.00 24.48 -15.52
N TYR A 384 -3.98 23.75 -15.99
CA TYR A 384 -4.20 22.52 -16.75
C TYR A 384 -4.66 21.38 -15.84
N ASP A 385 -4.09 21.29 -14.64
CA ASP A 385 -4.46 20.24 -13.68
C ASP A 385 -5.90 20.39 -13.20
N GLU A 386 -6.34 21.62 -12.91
CA GLU A 386 -7.73 21.90 -12.55
C GLU A 386 -8.70 21.44 -13.64
N LYS A 387 -8.40 21.71 -14.91
CA LYS A 387 -9.21 21.25 -16.04
C LYS A 387 -9.23 19.73 -16.17
N THR A 388 -8.11 19.07 -15.89
CA THR A 388 -8.02 17.61 -15.93
C THR A 388 -8.85 16.99 -14.80
N LEU A 389 -8.81 17.54 -13.59
CA LEU A 389 -9.69 17.15 -12.48
C LEU A 389 -11.17 17.34 -12.82
N GLU A 390 -11.54 18.49 -13.41
CA GLU A 390 -12.91 18.75 -13.85
C GLU A 390 -13.40 17.74 -14.89
N LYS A 391 -12.55 17.33 -15.84
CA LYS A 391 -12.91 16.30 -16.82
C LYS A 391 -13.16 14.95 -16.15
N VAL A 392 -12.34 14.55 -15.17
CA VAL A 392 -12.53 13.30 -14.41
C VAL A 392 -13.85 13.36 -13.62
N ALA A 393 -14.12 14.47 -12.91
CA ALA A 393 -15.37 14.67 -12.19
C ALA A 393 -16.60 14.60 -13.12
N LYS A 394 -16.52 15.25 -14.28
CA LYS A 394 -17.58 15.23 -15.29
C LYS A 394 -17.81 13.83 -15.88
N ALA A 395 -16.75 13.06 -16.07
CA ALA A 395 -16.87 11.66 -16.50
C ALA A 395 -17.59 10.83 -15.43
N ALA A 396 -17.23 11.00 -14.15
CA ALA A 396 -17.87 10.31 -13.03
C ALA A 396 -19.34 10.70 -12.86
N GLU A 397 -19.73 11.95 -13.12
CA GLU A 397 -21.12 12.41 -13.05
C GLU A 397 -22.06 11.56 -13.94
N THR A 398 -21.54 11.01 -15.04
CA THR A 398 -22.33 10.13 -15.93
C THR A 398 -22.82 8.86 -15.25
N LEU A 399 -22.16 8.40 -14.16
CA LEU A 399 -22.56 7.22 -13.37
C LEU A 399 -23.89 7.39 -12.62
N LEU A 400 -24.37 8.63 -12.48
CA LEU A 400 -25.68 8.90 -11.91
C LEU A 400 -26.83 8.60 -12.88
N SER A 401 -26.53 8.41 -14.16
CA SER A 401 -27.55 8.14 -15.17
C SER A 401 -28.18 6.75 -15.02
N VAL A 402 -29.43 6.62 -15.50
CA VAL A 402 -30.25 5.41 -15.34
C VAL A 402 -29.58 4.15 -15.93
N LYS A 403 -28.73 4.30 -16.96
CA LYS A 403 -28.00 3.17 -17.56
C LYS A 403 -27.02 2.49 -16.60
N TYR A 404 -26.55 3.19 -15.56
CA TYR A 404 -25.65 2.65 -14.53
C TYR A 404 -26.39 2.29 -13.23
N GLN A 405 -27.72 2.26 -13.22
CA GLN A 405 -28.50 2.00 -12.00
C GLN A 405 -28.13 0.66 -11.33
N ALA A 406 -27.84 -0.38 -12.12
CA ALA A 406 -27.38 -1.68 -11.61
C ALA A 406 -25.96 -1.66 -11.02
N ALA A 407 -25.21 -0.58 -11.28
CA ALA A 407 -23.83 -0.35 -10.87
C ALA A 407 -23.71 0.73 -9.78
N TRP A 408 -24.83 1.17 -9.19
CA TRP A 408 -24.80 2.23 -8.18
C TRP A 408 -23.94 1.92 -6.95
N PRO A 409 -23.93 0.70 -6.39
CA PRO A 409 -23.02 0.38 -5.29
C PRO A 409 -21.55 0.60 -5.68
N GLU A 410 -21.15 0.12 -6.86
CA GLU A 410 -19.82 0.30 -7.42
C GLU A 410 -19.52 1.77 -7.76
N SER A 411 -20.52 2.52 -8.23
CA SER A 411 -20.40 3.95 -8.54
C SER A 411 -20.21 4.80 -7.29
N PHE A 412 -20.91 4.46 -6.20
CA PHE A 412 -20.76 5.13 -4.91
C PHE A 412 -19.37 4.88 -4.31
N ASN A 413 -18.81 3.68 -4.49
CA ASN A 413 -17.41 3.42 -4.12
C ASN A 413 -16.44 4.34 -4.89
N VAL A 414 -16.66 4.51 -6.20
CA VAL A 414 -15.85 5.45 -7.01
C VAL A 414 -16.01 6.89 -6.52
N PHE A 415 -17.24 7.37 -6.25
CA PHE A 415 -17.45 8.72 -5.72
C PHE A 415 -16.77 8.93 -4.36
N GLY A 416 -16.85 7.94 -3.47
CA GLY A 416 -16.16 7.97 -2.19
C GLY A 416 -14.65 8.11 -2.36
N ALA A 417 -14.04 7.31 -3.23
CA ALA A 417 -12.62 7.41 -3.56
C ALA A 417 -12.25 8.77 -4.18
N MET A 418 -13.11 9.33 -5.04
CA MET A 418 -12.88 10.67 -5.59
C MET A 418 -12.86 11.74 -4.51
N PHE A 419 -13.75 11.70 -3.53
CA PHE A 419 -13.69 12.64 -2.41
C PHE A 419 -12.42 12.46 -1.56
N ASP A 420 -12.03 11.21 -1.27
CA ASP A 420 -10.81 10.92 -0.50
C ASP A 420 -9.53 11.37 -1.22
N THR A 421 -9.46 11.19 -2.55
CA THR A 421 -8.33 11.59 -3.39
C THR A 421 -8.29 13.10 -3.63
N LEU A 422 -9.40 13.69 -4.09
CA LEU A 422 -9.44 15.10 -4.51
C LEU A 422 -9.47 16.06 -3.32
N ARG A 423 -9.93 15.59 -2.15
CA ARG A 423 -9.98 16.37 -0.90
C ARG A 423 -10.67 17.72 -1.12
N TRP A 424 -10.04 18.82 -0.70
CA TRP A 424 -10.57 20.18 -0.85
C TRP A 424 -10.68 20.63 -2.31
N ARG A 425 -9.97 19.99 -3.26
CA ARG A 425 -10.09 20.26 -4.70
C ARG A 425 -11.35 19.65 -5.31
N ALA A 426 -12.08 18.79 -4.58
CA ALA A 426 -13.38 18.30 -5.00
C ALA A 426 -14.44 19.43 -5.08
N ASN A 427 -14.23 20.57 -4.43
CA ASN A 427 -15.11 21.74 -4.51
C ASN A 427 -14.59 22.72 -5.60
N PRO A 428 -15.41 23.10 -6.62
CA PRO A 428 -16.83 22.80 -6.79
C PRO A 428 -17.13 21.56 -7.68
N ALA A 429 -16.12 20.95 -8.29
CA ALA A 429 -16.29 19.94 -9.35
C ALA A 429 -17.20 18.75 -8.99
N MET A 430 -17.21 18.32 -7.72
CA MET A 430 -17.99 17.18 -7.23
C MET A 430 -19.32 17.55 -6.56
N LEU A 431 -19.65 18.84 -6.42
CA LEU A 431 -20.84 19.27 -5.67
C LEU A 431 -22.15 18.83 -6.35
N THR A 432 -22.18 18.75 -7.68
CA THR A 432 -23.35 18.22 -8.41
C THR A 432 -23.59 16.75 -8.08
N ILE A 433 -22.52 15.96 -8.00
CA ILE A 433 -22.59 14.54 -7.65
C ILE A 433 -23.06 14.39 -6.20
N LEU A 434 -22.48 15.16 -5.28
CA LEU A 434 -22.90 15.19 -3.88
C LEU A 434 -24.39 15.48 -3.72
N LYS A 435 -24.89 16.50 -4.43
CA LYS A 435 -26.30 16.87 -4.40
C LYS A 435 -27.19 15.72 -4.85
N ALA A 436 -26.85 15.09 -5.98
CA ALA A 436 -27.61 13.96 -6.51
C ALA A 436 -27.64 12.77 -5.52
N VAL A 437 -26.50 12.44 -4.90
CA VAL A 437 -26.41 11.37 -3.89
C VAL A 437 -27.25 11.72 -2.65
N GLY A 438 -27.20 12.97 -2.18
CA GLY A 438 -28.00 13.44 -1.05
C GLY A 438 -29.51 13.47 -1.32
N ASP A 439 -29.91 13.79 -2.55
CA ASP A 439 -31.32 13.74 -2.98
C ASP A 439 -31.82 12.29 -3.07
N LEU A 440 -31.02 11.36 -3.62
CA LEU A 440 -31.30 9.93 -3.58
C LEU A 440 -31.43 9.42 -2.14
N ARG A 441 -30.51 9.83 -1.26
CA ARG A 441 -30.52 9.47 0.17
C ARG A 441 -31.74 10.01 0.92
N SER A 442 -32.26 11.16 0.50
CA SER A 442 -33.46 11.78 1.09
C SER A 442 -34.75 11.09 0.64
N ASN A 443 -34.71 10.24 -0.39
CA ASN A 443 -35.85 9.47 -0.84
C ASN A 443 -36.07 8.23 0.05
N ASP A 444 -37.27 8.09 0.61
CA ASP A 444 -37.60 6.99 1.50
C ASP A 444 -37.63 5.62 0.82
N SER A 445 -37.90 5.58 -0.49
CA SER A 445 -37.89 4.35 -1.28
C SER A 445 -36.49 3.87 -1.66
N PHE A 446 -35.46 4.69 -1.45
CA PHE A 446 -34.09 4.35 -1.81
C PHE A 446 -33.50 3.35 -0.80
N GLY A 447 -33.09 2.18 -1.29
CA GLY A 447 -32.54 1.11 -0.46
C GLY A 447 -31.06 1.29 -0.09
N GLY A 448 -30.29 2.06 -0.87
CA GLY A 448 -28.84 2.23 -0.72
C GLY A 448 -28.42 3.35 0.24
N LYS A 449 -29.16 3.52 1.35
CA LYS A 449 -28.97 4.66 2.26
C LYS A 449 -27.60 4.64 2.94
N LYS A 450 -27.05 3.46 3.23
CA LYS A 450 -25.75 3.31 3.89
C LYS A 450 -24.60 3.74 2.98
N GLU A 451 -24.63 3.28 1.74
CA GLU A 451 -23.61 3.58 0.73
C GLU A 451 -23.64 5.08 0.40
N ALA A 452 -24.83 5.70 0.33
CA ALA A 452 -24.94 7.15 0.19
C ALA A 452 -24.42 7.92 1.43
N ASP A 453 -24.71 7.44 2.64
CA ASP A 453 -24.20 8.03 3.89
C ASP A 453 -22.66 7.99 3.94
N GLU A 454 -22.03 6.93 3.44
CA GLU A 454 -20.57 6.84 3.31
C GLU A 454 -20.00 7.86 2.32
N VAL A 455 -20.61 8.01 1.14
CA VAL A 455 -20.18 9.02 0.15
C VAL A 455 -20.32 10.43 0.72
N ILE A 456 -21.47 10.73 1.35
CA ILE A 456 -21.72 12.05 1.96
C ILE A 456 -20.74 12.30 3.11
N GLY A 457 -20.45 11.30 3.94
CA GLY A 457 -19.44 11.38 4.99
C GLY A 457 -18.05 11.73 4.43
N ARG A 458 -17.58 10.99 3.42
CA ARG A 458 -16.31 11.30 2.75
C ARG A 458 -16.30 12.69 2.13
N ALA A 459 -17.42 13.14 1.56
CA ALA A 459 -17.57 14.51 1.06
C ALA A 459 -17.44 15.56 2.18
N ILE A 460 -18.08 15.35 3.34
CA ILE A 460 -17.96 16.23 4.51
C ILE A 460 -16.50 16.37 4.93
N ARG A 461 -15.74 15.26 4.98
CA ARG A 461 -14.31 15.29 5.32
C ARG A 461 -13.47 15.99 4.26
N ALA A 462 -13.80 15.80 2.98
CA ALA A 462 -13.02 16.30 1.85
C ALA A 462 -13.19 17.81 1.62
N VAL A 463 -14.43 18.29 1.55
CA VAL A 463 -14.74 19.69 1.19
C VAL A 463 -15.27 20.54 2.35
N GLY A 464 -15.52 19.92 3.50
CA GLY A 464 -16.04 20.58 4.69
C GLY A 464 -17.56 20.73 4.73
N PRO A 465 -18.13 20.91 5.93
CA PRO A 465 -19.57 21.04 6.14
C PRO A 465 -20.21 22.23 5.43
N ASP A 466 -19.53 23.37 5.31
CA ASP A 466 -20.04 24.56 4.63
C ASP A 466 -20.44 24.27 3.16
N ALA A 467 -19.49 23.73 2.39
CA ALA A 467 -19.73 23.36 1.00
C ALA A 467 -20.80 22.26 0.85
N VAL A 468 -20.86 21.30 1.77
CA VAL A 468 -21.89 20.25 1.76
C VAL A 468 -23.28 20.83 2.05
N LEU A 469 -23.41 21.69 3.06
CA LEU A 469 -24.69 22.26 3.47
C LEU A 469 -25.21 23.33 2.49
N SER A 470 -24.33 23.93 1.67
CA SER A 470 -24.76 24.83 0.60
C SER A 470 -25.59 24.11 -0.48
N VAL A 471 -25.31 22.81 -0.73
CA VAL A 471 -26.06 21.98 -1.69
C VAL A 471 -27.07 21.03 -1.03
N LEU A 472 -26.85 20.66 0.24
CA LEU A 472 -27.72 19.80 1.05
C LEU A 472 -28.10 20.50 2.37
N PRO A 473 -28.93 21.57 2.33
CA PRO A 473 -29.29 22.32 3.52
C PRO A 473 -30.07 21.46 4.52
N LEU A 474 -29.82 21.66 5.82
CA LEU A 474 -30.48 20.91 6.90
C LEU A 474 -31.99 21.11 6.92
N ASN A 475 -32.46 22.31 6.54
CA ASN A 475 -33.88 22.65 6.46
C ASN A 475 -34.64 22.44 7.80
N LEU A 476 -33.98 22.76 8.92
CA LEU A 476 -34.51 22.61 10.29
C LEU A 476 -34.97 23.93 10.91
N ALA A 477 -34.30 25.04 10.61
CA ALA A 477 -34.65 26.36 11.12
C ALA A 477 -35.97 26.86 10.52
N THR A 478 -36.02 26.90 9.19
CA THR A 478 -37.19 27.32 8.40
C THR A 478 -37.54 26.23 7.38
N PRO A 479 -38.36 25.24 7.75
CA PRO A 479 -38.73 24.14 6.85
C PRO A 479 -39.42 24.64 5.58
N ALA A 480 -38.77 24.47 4.43
CA ALA A 480 -39.37 24.75 3.14
C ALA A 480 -40.46 23.72 2.81
N LYS A 481 -41.59 24.18 2.24
CA LYS A 481 -42.72 23.31 1.89
C LYS A 481 -42.29 22.25 0.86
N GLY A 482 -42.45 20.97 1.21
CA GLY A 482 -42.08 19.84 0.35
C GLY A 482 -40.62 19.39 0.46
N GLN A 483 -39.80 20.01 1.31
CA GLN A 483 -38.48 19.51 1.66
C GLN A 483 -38.50 19.04 3.12
N PRO A 484 -38.23 17.76 3.42
CA PRO A 484 -38.11 17.30 4.80
C PRO A 484 -36.82 17.84 5.44
N GLY A 485 -36.81 17.91 6.77
CA GLY A 485 -35.61 18.24 7.53
C GLY A 485 -34.57 17.11 7.46
N ARG A 486 -33.30 17.44 7.26
CA ARG A 486 -32.19 16.48 7.12
C ARG A 486 -31.47 16.23 8.45
N ALA A 487 -32.21 15.99 9.52
CA ALA A 487 -31.64 15.68 10.85
C ALA A 487 -30.73 14.43 10.84
N TRP A 488 -30.93 13.52 9.87
CA TRP A 488 -30.07 12.36 9.65
C TRP A 488 -28.62 12.72 9.27
N MET A 489 -28.32 13.97 8.89
CA MET A 489 -26.96 14.42 8.60
C MET A 489 -26.10 14.64 9.85
N PHE A 490 -26.68 14.87 11.03
CA PHE A 490 -25.88 15.15 12.23
C PHE A 490 -24.94 14.03 12.65
N PRO A 491 -25.33 12.74 12.63
CA PRO A 491 -24.38 11.64 12.83
C PRO A 491 -23.22 11.67 11.83
N LEU A 492 -23.49 12.00 10.55
CA LEU A 492 -22.43 12.09 9.53
C LEU A 492 -21.51 13.28 9.80
N LEU A 493 -22.07 14.44 10.14
CA LEU A 493 -21.29 15.63 10.50
C LEU A 493 -20.41 15.36 11.73
N ARG A 494 -20.94 14.71 12.76
CA ARG A 494 -20.18 14.32 13.94
C ARG A 494 -18.99 13.42 13.60
N ASP A 495 -19.18 12.45 12.71
CA ASP A 495 -18.19 11.41 12.46
C ASP A 495 -17.16 11.80 11.36
N TYR A 496 -17.48 12.77 10.51
CA TYR A 496 -16.67 13.11 9.34
C TYR A 496 -16.18 14.56 9.26
N VAL A 497 -16.74 15.51 10.02
CA VAL A 497 -16.18 16.88 10.03
C VAL A 497 -14.79 16.83 10.64
N SER A 498 -13.83 17.39 9.92
CA SER A 498 -12.43 17.61 10.32
C SER A 498 -11.85 18.68 9.39
N ASN A 499 -10.80 19.37 9.84
CA ASN A 499 -10.04 20.34 9.05
C ASN A 499 -10.90 21.36 8.28
N THR A 500 -11.77 22.07 9.01
CA THR A 500 -12.71 23.03 8.43
C THR A 500 -12.62 24.40 9.11
N ASN A 501 -13.50 25.33 8.74
CA ASN A 501 -13.61 26.64 9.37
C ASN A 501 -14.49 26.53 10.63
N LEU A 502 -13.93 26.80 11.80
CA LEU A 502 -14.65 26.85 13.07
C LEU A 502 -15.68 28.01 13.07
N ALA A 503 -15.43 29.09 12.31
CA ALA A 503 -16.40 30.17 12.16
C ALA A 503 -17.74 29.68 11.58
N HIS A 504 -17.75 28.66 10.72
CA HIS A 504 -19.00 28.09 10.20
C HIS A 504 -19.86 27.49 11.32
N PHE A 505 -19.26 26.82 12.31
CA PHE A 505 -20.01 26.33 13.47
C PHE A 505 -20.68 27.50 14.23
N ARG A 506 -19.96 28.61 14.42
CA ARG A 506 -20.49 29.81 15.09
C ARG A 506 -21.62 30.48 14.30
N ALA A 507 -21.51 30.54 12.98
CA ALA A 507 -22.47 31.22 12.12
C ALA A 507 -23.75 30.40 11.88
N GLU A 508 -23.62 29.08 11.76
CA GLU A 508 -24.74 28.21 11.34
C GLU A 508 -25.24 27.31 12.46
N MET A 509 -24.34 26.63 13.17
CA MET A 509 -24.71 25.60 14.15
C MET A 509 -25.15 26.19 15.49
N VAL A 510 -24.48 27.23 15.98
CA VAL A 510 -24.86 27.89 17.24
C VAL A 510 -26.27 28.50 17.15
N PRO A 511 -26.63 29.33 16.15
CA PRO A 511 -27.98 29.88 16.05
C PRO A 511 -29.05 28.81 15.85
N LEU A 512 -28.72 27.73 15.11
CA LEU A 512 -29.63 26.60 14.98
C LEU A 512 -29.87 25.90 16.32
N SER A 513 -28.83 25.71 17.13
CA SER A 513 -28.95 25.13 18.47
C SER A 513 -29.77 26.02 19.39
N GLU A 514 -29.54 27.33 19.38
CA GLU A 514 -30.31 28.30 20.15
C GLU A 514 -31.79 28.28 19.78
N LEU A 515 -32.10 28.21 18.47
CA LEU A 515 -33.48 28.10 18.00
C LEU A 515 -34.17 26.82 18.49
N MET A 516 -33.47 25.67 18.42
CA MET A 516 -34.03 24.40 18.93
C MET A 516 -34.19 24.44 20.45
N PHE A 517 -33.21 24.99 21.18
CA PHE A 517 -33.26 25.13 22.63
C PHE A 517 -34.38 26.09 23.08
N GLN A 518 -34.60 27.18 22.35
CA GLN A 518 -35.70 28.10 22.63
C GLN A 518 -37.05 27.40 22.49
N ARG A 519 -37.25 26.55 21.48
CA ARG A 519 -38.48 25.75 21.34
C ARG A 519 -38.69 24.78 22.51
N VAL A 520 -37.62 24.29 23.13
CA VAL A 520 -37.69 23.49 24.37
C VAL A 520 -38.12 24.35 25.55
N LEU A 521 -37.56 25.56 25.68
CA LEU A 521 -37.91 26.49 26.74
C LEU A 521 -39.37 26.97 26.64
N ASP A 522 -39.84 27.26 25.43
CA ASP A 522 -41.20 27.75 25.17
C ASP A 522 -42.28 26.72 25.56
N HIS A 523 -41.94 25.43 25.65
CA HIS A 523 -42.83 24.38 26.13
C HIS A 523 -43.07 24.43 27.65
N GLY A 524 -42.15 25.05 28.41
CA GLY A 524 -42.26 25.22 29.86
C GLY A 524 -42.26 23.89 30.64
N GLU A 525 -42.97 23.87 31.77
CA GLU A 525 -43.01 22.71 32.70
C GLU A 525 -44.04 21.64 32.32
N ALA A 526 -44.71 21.78 31.18
CA ALA A 526 -45.67 20.80 30.70
C ALA A 526 -44.98 19.45 30.40
N ALA A 527 -45.75 18.35 30.48
CA ALA A 527 -45.22 17.02 30.16
C ALA A 527 -44.57 17.03 28.76
N LYS A 528 -43.30 16.59 28.69
CA LYS A 528 -42.51 16.64 27.45
C LYS A 528 -43.21 15.85 26.33
N THR A 529 -43.58 16.55 25.26
CA THR A 529 -44.11 15.93 24.05
C THR A 529 -42.99 15.26 23.26
N MET A 530 -43.35 14.45 22.26
CA MET A 530 -42.38 13.83 21.35
C MET A 530 -41.55 14.90 20.61
N GLU A 531 -42.18 16.01 20.21
CA GLU A 531 -41.52 17.12 19.51
C GLU A 531 -40.45 17.80 20.36
N VAL A 532 -40.74 18.06 21.64
CA VAL A 532 -39.77 18.67 22.57
C VAL A 532 -38.56 17.76 22.76
N LYS A 533 -38.77 16.45 22.90
CA LYS A 533 -37.67 15.48 22.97
C LYS A 533 -36.82 15.45 21.69
N ILE A 534 -37.44 15.63 20.53
CA ILE A 534 -36.71 15.77 19.26
C ILE A 534 -35.84 17.02 19.30
N TYR A 535 -36.36 18.18 19.72
CA TYR A 535 -35.55 19.40 19.84
C TYR A 535 -34.40 19.27 20.84
N GLU A 536 -34.62 18.64 22.00
CA GLU A 536 -33.54 18.33 22.97
C GLU A 536 -32.46 17.45 22.35
N THR A 537 -32.87 16.41 21.62
CA THR A 537 -31.94 15.52 20.91
C THR A 537 -31.17 16.27 19.83
N LEU A 538 -31.83 17.17 19.08
CA LEU A 538 -31.18 17.99 18.07
C LEU A 538 -30.14 18.94 18.67
N VAL A 539 -30.42 19.55 19.83
CA VAL A 539 -29.43 20.38 20.54
C VAL A 539 -28.18 19.54 20.85
N GLN A 540 -28.35 18.36 21.44
CA GLN A 540 -27.23 17.47 21.75
C GLN A 540 -26.46 17.05 20.48
N GLN A 541 -27.17 16.71 19.40
CA GLN A 541 -26.57 16.31 18.13
C GLN A 541 -25.81 17.43 17.43
N ILE A 542 -26.28 18.68 17.50
CA ILE A 542 -25.58 19.84 16.97
C ILE A 542 -24.25 20.02 17.70
N TRP A 543 -24.27 20.05 19.04
CA TRP A 543 -23.05 20.20 19.85
C TRP A 543 -22.10 19.01 19.73
N ALA A 544 -22.60 17.80 19.47
CA ALA A 544 -21.77 16.64 19.18
C ALA A 544 -20.94 16.81 17.89
N THR A 545 -21.29 17.74 16.99
CA THR A 545 -20.45 18.02 15.81
C THR A 545 -19.25 18.93 16.12
N LEU A 546 -19.29 19.68 17.22
CA LEU A 546 -18.25 20.66 17.59
C LEU A 546 -16.84 20.06 17.64
N PRO A 547 -16.60 18.85 18.20
CA PRO A 547 -15.26 18.27 18.22
C PRO A 547 -14.62 18.14 16.83
N GLY A 548 -15.41 17.83 15.79
CA GLY A 548 -14.91 17.78 14.42
C GLY A 548 -14.51 19.16 13.88
N TYR A 549 -15.25 20.22 14.22
CA TYR A 549 -14.86 21.60 13.88
C TYR A 549 -13.61 22.07 14.64
N CYS A 550 -13.30 21.45 15.77
CA CYS A 550 -12.09 21.70 16.53
C CYS A 550 -10.90 20.83 16.10
N ASP A 551 -11.08 19.89 15.16
CA ASP A 551 -9.97 19.09 14.63
C ASP A 551 -9.24 19.88 13.52
N LEU A 552 -8.08 20.44 13.86
CA LEU A 552 -7.25 21.28 12.99
C LEU A 552 -8.03 22.35 12.19
N PRO A 553 -8.75 23.29 12.85
CA PRO A 553 -9.48 24.32 12.13
C PRO A 553 -8.55 25.28 11.39
N LEU A 554 -8.98 25.68 10.19
CA LEU A 554 -8.19 26.53 9.28
C LEU A 554 -8.14 28.01 9.72
N ASP A 555 -9.08 28.43 10.56
CA ASP A 555 -9.34 29.82 10.98
C ASP A 555 -9.29 30.00 12.51
N LEU A 556 -8.57 29.11 13.22
CA LEU A 556 -8.56 29.00 14.68
C LEU A 556 -8.45 30.35 15.41
N ALA A 557 -7.41 31.14 15.11
CA ALA A 557 -7.15 32.39 15.80
C ALA A 557 -8.25 33.45 15.59
N ALA A 558 -8.96 33.41 14.46
CA ALA A 558 -10.07 34.32 14.19
C ALA A 558 -11.39 33.82 14.80
N ALA A 559 -11.61 32.50 14.77
CA ALA A 559 -12.87 31.89 15.18
C ALA A 559 -12.96 31.64 16.70
N PHE A 560 -11.84 31.33 17.36
CA PHE A 560 -11.77 31.15 18.82
C PHE A 560 -11.46 32.47 19.51
N ASP A 561 -12.43 33.39 19.52
CA ASP A 561 -12.32 34.68 20.20
C ASP A 561 -12.85 34.64 21.64
N GLN A 562 -12.76 35.76 22.35
CA GLN A 562 -13.27 35.91 23.72
C GLN A 562 -14.76 35.56 23.84
N SER A 563 -15.59 35.96 22.88
CA SER A 563 -17.04 35.71 22.91
C SER A 563 -17.36 34.23 22.81
N PHE A 564 -16.60 33.49 21.98
CA PHE A 564 -16.77 32.06 21.83
C PHE A 564 -16.26 31.31 23.07
N ALA A 565 -15.13 31.73 23.63
CA ALA A 565 -14.62 31.16 24.89
C ALA A 565 -15.63 31.34 26.04
N GLU A 566 -16.25 32.52 26.15
CA GLU A 566 -17.30 32.80 27.15
C GLU A 566 -18.57 31.97 26.91
N LEU A 567 -18.97 31.76 25.66
CA LEU A 567 -20.08 30.88 25.31
C LEU A 567 -19.81 29.44 25.80
N LEU A 568 -18.64 28.89 25.49
CA LEU A 568 -18.25 27.54 25.92
C LEU A 568 -18.17 27.43 27.44
N ALA A 569 -17.61 28.44 28.13
CA ALA A 569 -17.58 28.48 29.59
C ALA A 569 -18.98 28.48 30.19
N ASN A 570 -19.90 29.29 29.65
CA ASN A 570 -21.29 29.32 30.09
C ASN A 570 -21.99 27.97 29.90
N LEU A 571 -21.74 27.27 28.79
CA LEU A 571 -22.27 25.93 28.54
C LEU A 571 -21.71 24.91 29.53
N LEU A 572 -20.40 24.95 29.83
CA LEU A 572 -19.78 24.08 30.81
C LEU A 572 -20.41 24.25 32.20
N TYR A 573 -20.74 25.48 32.60
CA TYR A 573 -21.42 25.72 33.88
C TYR A 573 -22.88 25.28 33.86
N LYS A 574 -23.65 25.72 32.86
CA LYS A 574 -25.12 25.64 32.88
C LYS A 574 -25.69 24.35 32.29
N GLN A 575 -25.00 23.72 31.34
CA GLN A 575 -25.53 22.60 30.55
C GLN A 575 -24.71 21.32 30.79
N VAL A 576 -25.08 20.55 31.81
CA VAL A 576 -24.37 19.33 32.22
C VAL A 576 -24.27 18.30 31.07
N GLU A 577 -25.33 18.17 30.28
CA GLU A 577 -25.40 17.22 29.17
C GLU A 577 -24.40 17.54 28.03
N LEU A 578 -24.03 18.82 27.87
CA LEU A 578 -23.13 19.28 26.81
C LEU A 578 -21.65 19.27 27.25
N ARG A 579 -21.37 19.11 28.55
CA ARG A 579 -20.00 19.15 29.09
C ARG A 579 -19.07 18.19 28.37
N LEU A 580 -19.54 16.99 28.05
CA LEU A 580 -18.75 15.97 27.37
C LEU A 580 -18.25 16.47 26.00
N GLU A 581 -19.15 16.95 25.15
CA GLU A 581 -18.81 17.36 23.79
C GLU A 581 -17.98 18.64 23.78
N VAL A 582 -18.25 19.59 24.68
CA VAL A 582 -17.42 20.80 24.81
C VAL A 582 -16.01 20.45 25.28
N CYS A 583 -15.86 19.58 26.29
CA CYS A 583 -14.55 19.11 26.75
C CYS A 583 -13.79 18.39 25.63
N ARG A 584 -14.46 17.50 24.90
CA ARG A 584 -13.87 16.78 23.77
C ARG A 584 -13.39 17.74 22.70
N ALA A 585 -14.18 18.75 22.36
CA ALA A 585 -13.82 19.76 21.39
C ALA A 585 -12.58 20.57 21.80
N LEU A 586 -12.54 21.07 23.03
CA LEU A 586 -11.40 21.82 23.56
C LEU A 586 -10.12 20.96 23.57
N LYS A 587 -10.22 19.70 23.98
CA LYS A 587 -9.13 18.74 23.93
C LYS A 587 -8.63 18.52 22.51
N THR A 588 -9.53 18.21 21.58
CA THR A 588 -9.20 18.00 20.16
C THR A 588 -8.55 19.24 19.54
N LEU A 589 -9.02 20.45 19.88
CA LEU A 589 -8.46 21.71 19.40
C LEU A 589 -6.96 21.85 19.71
N ILE A 590 -6.55 21.44 20.90
CA ILE A 590 -5.18 21.52 21.37
C ILE A 590 -4.35 20.36 20.82
N GLU A 591 -4.79 19.12 21.06
CA GLU A 591 -4.00 17.92 20.73
C GLU A 591 -3.77 17.76 19.22
N SER A 592 -4.75 18.14 18.40
CA SER A 592 -4.61 18.06 16.95
C SER A 592 -3.52 19.00 16.42
N ASN A 593 -3.42 20.23 16.96
CA ASN A 593 -2.32 21.15 16.65
C ASN A 593 -0.97 20.69 17.22
N GLN A 594 -0.96 20.06 18.41
CA GLN A 594 0.26 19.48 18.98
C GLN A 594 0.84 18.37 18.10
N ALA A 595 -0.03 17.46 17.64
CA ALA A 595 0.36 16.36 16.76
C ALA A 595 1.07 16.86 15.48
N ILE A 596 0.65 18.00 14.93
CA ILE A 596 1.32 18.64 13.78
C ILE A 596 2.61 19.36 14.18
N ALA A 597 2.60 20.09 15.30
CA ALA A 597 3.78 20.83 15.77
C ALA A 597 4.99 19.93 16.08
N GLU A 598 4.73 18.70 16.55
CA GLU A 598 5.70 17.70 17.00
C GLU A 598 6.25 16.79 15.90
N LEU A 599 5.73 16.84 14.66
CA LEU A 599 6.21 16.00 13.55
C LEU A 599 7.74 16.09 13.38
N GLU A 600 8.47 14.97 13.35
CA GLU A 600 9.95 14.99 13.27
C GLU A 600 10.49 15.17 11.84
N ASP A 601 9.66 14.91 10.82
CA ASP A 601 10.08 14.88 9.42
C ASP A 601 10.33 16.28 8.81
N ALA A 602 11.37 16.38 7.96
CA ALA A 602 11.81 17.61 7.30
C ALA A 602 11.05 17.96 6.00
N ALA A 603 10.19 17.07 5.51
CA ALA A 603 9.34 17.33 4.34
C ALA A 603 7.95 17.75 4.82
N ASP A 604 7.53 18.97 4.47
CA ASP A 604 6.16 19.46 4.67
C ASP A 604 5.19 18.70 3.76
N ASP A 605 4.82 17.48 4.15
CA ASP A 605 3.73 16.75 3.53
C ASP A 605 2.41 17.42 3.92
N MET A 606 2.02 18.47 3.18
CA MET A 606 0.81 19.25 3.42
C MET A 606 -0.47 18.40 3.30
N VAL A 607 -0.40 17.23 2.64
CA VAL A 607 -1.51 16.27 2.57
C VAL A 607 -1.65 15.52 3.90
N ARG A 608 -0.54 15.15 4.55
CA ARG A 608 -0.53 14.62 5.92
C ARG A 608 -0.85 15.67 6.98
N GLN A 609 -0.46 16.92 6.75
CA GLN A 609 -0.71 18.04 7.66
C GLN A 609 -2.10 18.66 7.50
N SER A 610 -2.94 18.14 6.60
CA SER A 610 -4.29 18.67 6.34
C SER A 610 -4.31 20.20 6.18
N ARG A 611 -3.41 20.75 5.35
CA ARG A 611 -3.30 22.19 5.05
C ARG A 611 -2.91 23.11 6.22
N VAL A 612 -2.60 22.59 7.41
CA VAL A 612 -2.13 23.39 8.54
C VAL A 612 -0.62 23.17 8.70
N PRO A 613 0.25 24.11 8.27
CA PRO A 613 1.68 23.92 8.39
C PRO A 613 2.11 23.99 9.86
N ARG A 614 3.27 23.41 10.16
CA ARG A 614 3.82 23.32 11.52
C ARG A 614 3.94 24.67 12.22
N GLU A 615 4.32 25.70 11.47
CA GLU A 615 4.44 27.07 11.99
C GLU A 615 3.08 27.61 12.43
N THR A 616 2.03 27.43 11.62
CA THR A 616 0.66 27.80 11.98
C THR A 616 0.15 27.00 13.18
N ALA A 617 0.44 25.70 13.25
CA ALA A 617 0.07 24.87 14.39
C ALA A 617 0.71 25.37 15.70
N ARG A 618 2.01 25.76 15.68
CA ARG A 618 2.68 26.36 16.84
C ARG A 618 2.07 27.71 17.22
N ALA A 619 1.82 28.58 16.24
CA ALA A 619 1.18 29.87 16.47
C ALA A 619 -0.23 29.71 17.07
N ASN A 620 -0.99 28.71 16.61
CA ASN A 620 -2.29 28.35 17.18
C ASN A 620 -2.19 27.94 18.65
N LEU A 621 -1.20 27.11 19.01
CA LEU A 621 -0.99 26.69 20.41
C LEU A 621 -0.60 27.86 21.31
N GLU A 622 0.27 28.75 20.84
CA GLU A 622 0.63 29.98 21.56
C GLU A 622 -0.59 30.88 21.77
N TYR A 623 -1.42 31.06 20.73
CA TYR A 623 -2.66 31.81 20.81
C TYR A 623 -3.63 31.21 21.84
N LEU A 624 -3.86 29.89 21.80
CA LEU A 624 -4.71 29.20 22.79
C LEU A 624 -4.13 29.28 24.22
N GLY A 625 -2.80 29.33 24.34
CA GLY A 625 -2.10 29.53 25.61
C GLY A 625 -2.55 30.81 26.33
N THR A 626 -2.92 31.87 25.60
CA THR A 626 -3.42 33.12 26.19
C THR A 626 -4.79 33.00 26.86
N TYR A 627 -5.56 31.96 26.52
CA TYR A 627 -6.85 31.65 27.14
C TYR A 627 -6.75 30.61 28.26
N ALA A 628 -5.56 30.02 28.46
CA ALA A 628 -5.38 28.84 29.30
C ALA A 628 -5.78 29.08 30.76
N GLY A 629 -5.33 30.14 31.43
CA GLY A 629 -5.66 30.34 32.84
C GLY A 629 -7.15 30.58 33.09
N ASN A 630 -7.82 31.33 32.22
CA ASN A 630 -9.27 31.54 32.32
C ASN A 630 -10.02 30.21 32.11
N MET A 631 -9.64 29.43 31.10
CA MET A 631 -10.31 28.16 30.82
C MET A 631 -10.01 27.10 31.89
N LEU A 632 -8.79 27.04 32.42
CA LEU A 632 -8.43 26.18 33.55
C LEU A 632 -9.23 26.51 34.80
N ALA A 633 -9.42 27.80 35.11
CA ALA A 633 -10.27 28.20 36.23
C ALA A 633 -11.72 27.73 36.06
N VAL A 634 -12.28 27.82 34.85
CA VAL A 634 -13.61 27.28 34.52
C VAL A 634 -13.64 25.77 34.71
N LEU A 635 -12.69 25.05 34.12
CA LEU A 635 -12.63 23.59 34.16
C LEU A 635 -12.41 23.06 35.58
N PHE A 636 -11.61 23.70 36.43
CA PHE A 636 -11.44 23.29 37.84
C PHE A 636 -12.73 23.45 38.65
N ASN A 637 -13.45 24.55 38.44
CA ASN A 637 -14.75 24.77 39.08
C ASN A 637 -15.77 23.70 38.63
N VAL A 638 -15.85 23.45 37.33
CA VAL A 638 -16.74 22.43 36.75
C VAL A 638 -16.36 21.04 37.23
N TYR A 639 -15.06 20.72 37.31
CA TYR A 639 -14.55 19.45 37.84
C TYR A 639 -14.99 19.21 39.28
N THR A 640 -14.91 20.25 40.12
CA THR A 640 -15.33 20.19 41.53
C THR A 640 -16.83 19.96 41.67
N GLN A 641 -17.63 20.54 40.78
CA GLN A 641 -19.09 20.41 40.74
C GLN A 641 -19.57 19.13 40.03
N THR A 642 -18.67 18.34 39.44
CA THR A 642 -19.03 17.15 38.65
C THR A 642 -18.82 15.87 39.47
N LEU A 643 -19.75 14.91 39.34
CA LEU A 643 -19.67 13.61 39.99
C LEU A 643 -18.46 12.80 39.49
N PRO A 644 -17.83 11.95 40.34
CA PRO A 644 -16.63 11.20 39.98
C PRO A 644 -16.72 10.43 38.65
N GLN A 645 -17.86 9.78 38.38
CA GLN A 645 -18.03 8.98 37.15
C GLN A 645 -17.97 9.79 35.84
N SER A 646 -18.23 11.11 35.88
CA SER A 646 -18.25 11.97 34.69
C SER A 646 -17.08 12.97 34.62
N ARG A 647 -16.10 12.84 35.53
CA ARG A 647 -14.91 13.72 35.59
C ARG A 647 -13.86 13.45 34.51
N GLY A 648 -13.83 12.27 33.92
CA GLY A 648 -12.78 11.84 32.97
C GLY A 648 -12.53 12.84 31.82
N PRO A 649 -13.55 13.21 31.02
CA PRO A 649 -13.40 14.15 29.91
C PRO A 649 -12.90 15.54 30.34
N ILE A 650 -13.36 16.02 31.49
CA ILE A 650 -12.95 17.33 32.05
C ILE A 650 -11.46 17.28 32.42
N LEU A 651 -11.02 16.21 33.07
CA LEU A 651 -9.61 16.03 33.44
C LEU A 651 -8.69 15.98 32.22
N LEU A 652 -9.11 15.30 31.15
CA LEU A 652 -8.35 15.27 29.90
C LEU A 652 -8.24 16.66 29.26
N SER A 653 -9.31 17.47 29.34
CA SER A 653 -9.28 18.85 28.84
C SER A 653 -8.36 19.74 29.68
N ILE A 654 -8.35 19.55 31.00
CA ILE A 654 -7.41 20.21 31.91
C ILE A 654 -5.97 19.87 31.51
N ASN A 655 -5.65 18.59 31.28
CA ASN A 655 -4.32 18.17 30.83
C ASN A 655 -3.89 18.85 29.52
N ALA A 656 -4.80 18.89 28.54
CA ALA A 656 -4.55 19.55 27.27
C ALA A 656 -4.21 21.03 27.47
N PHE A 657 -4.99 21.78 28.24
CA PHE A 657 -4.68 23.19 28.52
C PHE A 657 -3.38 23.38 29.31
N LEU A 658 -3.10 22.53 30.31
CA LEU A 658 -1.85 22.59 31.07
C LEU A 658 -0.62 22.43 30.17
N SER A 659 -0.71 21.59 29.14
CA SER A 659 0.39 21.34 28.20
C SER A 659 0.77 22.54 27.32
N ILE A 660 -0.14 23.51 27.15
CA ILE A 660 0.09 24.74 26.37
C ILE A 660 0.17 26.00 27.25
N THR A 661 0.03 25.86 28.56
CA THR A 661 0.00 27.00 29.48
C THR A 661 1.41 27.59 29.65
N PRO A 662 1.60 28.91 29.51
CA PRO A 662 2.88 29.56 29.75
C PRO A 662 3.41 29.29 31.17
N ALA A 663 4.73 29.12 31.32
CA ALA A 663 5.35 28.72 32.59
C ALA A 663 5.12 29.69 33.77
N ALA A 664 4.85 30.97 33.51
CA ALA A 664 4.49 31.94 34.56
C ALA A 664 3.07 31.67 35.09
N GLU A 665 2.11 31.49 34.18
CA GLU A 665 0.71 31.22 34.48
C GLU A 665 0.50 29.84 35.07
N LEU A 666 1.27 28.84 34.66
CA LEU A 666 1.27 27.51 35.25
C LEU A 666 1.67 27.54 36.74
N ARG A 667 2.70 28.33 37.08
CA ARG A 667 3.12 28.54 38.49
C ARG A 667 2.04 29.23 39.30
N GLU A 668 1.45 30.30 38.78
CA GLU A 668 0.36 31.00 39.46
C GLU A 668 -0.85 30.08 39.68
N THR A 669 -1.17 29.26 38.67
CA THR A 669 -2.26 28.28 38.75
C THR A 669 -1.97 27.22 39.81
N PHE A 670 -0.75 26.70 39.86
CA PHE A 670 -0.32 25.75 40.90
C PHE A 670 -0.39 26.35 42.31
N ASP A 671 0.08 27.57 42.49
CA ASP A 671 0.06 28.27 43.77
C ASP A 671 -1.39 28.52 44.24
N ARG A 672 -2.29 28.89 43.32
CA ARG A 672 -3.71 29.10 43.58
C ARG A 672 -4.40 27.81 44.04
N VAL A 673 -4.21 26.70 43.33
CA VAL A 673 -4.81 25.40 43.70
C VAL A 673 -4.21 24.88 45.01
N SER A 674 -2.91 25.07 45.24
CA SER A 674 -2.23 24.70 46.50
C SER A 674 -2.74 25.50 47.69
N ALA A 675 -2.97 26.81 47.52
CA ALA A 675 -3.56 27.65 48.56
C ALA A 675 -5.01 27.24 48.88
N MET A 676 -5.79 26.86 47.86
CA MET A 676 -7.15 26.33 48.06
C MET A 676 -7.13 25.00 48.82
N LEU A 677 -6.21 24.08 48.49
CA LEU A 677 -6.05 22.83 49.23
C LEU A 677 -5.65 23.10 50.69
N ALA A 678 -4.68 24.00 50.92
CA ALA A 678 -4.24 24.36 52.26
C ALA A 678 -5.38 24.96 53.10
N ALA A 679 -6.20 25.83 52.50
CA ALA A 679 -7.36 26.42 53.16
C ALA A 679 -8.43 25.36 53.50
N GLU A 680 -8.65 24.37 52.62
CA GLU A 680 -9.63 23.31 52.86
C GLU A 680 -9.16 22.30 53.92
N LEU A 681 -7.87 21.93 53.89
CA LEU A 681 -7.23 21.11 54.93
C LEU A 681 -7.24 21.80 56.31
N GLN A 682 -7.21 23.13 56.35
CA GLN A 682 -7.35 23.92 57.59
C GLN A 682 -8.78 24.02 58.11
N LYS A 683 -9.81 23.70 57.30
CA LYS A 683 -11.22 23.65 57.74
C LYS A 683 -11.63 22.28 58.27
N GLU A 684 -10.98 21.20 57.84
CA GLU A 684 -11.22 19.85 58.37
C GLU A 684 -11.07 19.70 59.91
N PRO A 685 -10.22 20.45 60.63
CA PRO A 685 -10.15 20.37 62.10
C PRO A 685 -11.37 20.98 62.82
N GLU A 686 -12.09 21.96 62.25
CA GLU A 686 -13.20 22.62 62.95
C GLU A 686 -14.49 21.80 62.97
N VAL A 687 -14.65 20.83 62.05
CA VAL A 687 -15.82 19.93 62.03
C VAL A 687 -15.63 18.76 63.02
N ALA A 688 -14.39 18.42 63.37
CA ALA A 688 -14.10 17.36 64.34
C ALA A 688 -14.40 17.77 65.80
N GLU A 689 -14.45 19.07 66.12
CA GLU A 689 -14.70 19.56 67.48
C GLU A 689 -16.18 19.78 67.82
N LYS A 690 -17.11 19.68 66.86
CA LYS A 690 -18.56 19.67 67.14
C LYS A 690 -19.13 18.29 66.84
N GLY A 691 -19.05 17.42 67.85
CA GLY A 691 -19.43 16.02 67.78
C GLY A 691 -20.85 15.75 67.25
N ALA A 692 -20.94 14.86 66.27
CA ALA A 692 -22.05 13.93 66.09
C ALA A 692 -21.51 12.67 65.38
N ALA A 693 -21.89 11.49 65.90
CA ALA A 693 -21.40 10.17 65.50
C ALA A 693 -21.61 9.83 64.01
N PRO A 694 -20.76 8.98 63.40
CA PRO A 694 -20.88 8.64 61.99
C PRO A 694 -21.98 7.59 61.76
N GLN A 695 -23.11 8.00 61.19
CA GLN A 695 -23.99 7.05 60.51
C GLN A 695 -23.38 6.70 59.15
N LYS A 696 -22.84 5.48 59.05
CA LYS A 696 -22.57 4.82 57.77
C LYS A 696 -23.87 4.70 56.97
N LYS A 697 -24.06 5.56 55.97
CA LYS A 697 -24.88 5.26 54.79
C LYS A 697 -23.94 5.26 53.58
N GLN A 698 -23.53 4.07 53.18
CA GLN A 698 -22.98 3.82 51.85
C GLN A 698 -24.08 4.10 50.83
N GLY A 699 -23.90 5.12 50.00
CA GLY A 699 -24.73 5.42 48.84
C GLY A 699 -23.85 6.11 47.80
N GLN A 700 -23.89 5.64 46.56
CA GLN A 700 -23.01 6.00 45.44
C GLN A 700 -23.14 7.47 44.94
N ASP A 701 -23.84 8.34 45.66
CA ASP A 701 -24.19 9.72 45.24
C ASP A 701 -23.74 10.80 46.25
N GLN A 702 -22.65 10.60 46.99
CA GLN A 702 -22.03 11.70 47.75
C GLN A 702 -20.98 12.42 46.90
N ALA A 703 -21.08 13.76 46.84
CA ALA A 703 -20.03 14.60 46.29
C ALA A 703 -18.69 14.26 46.96
N PRO A 704 -17.61 14.01 46.19
CA PRO A 704 -16.32 13.65 46.76
C PRO A 704 -15.81 14.81 47.63
N SER A 705 -15.01 14.49 48.66
CA SER A 705 -14.43 15.54 49.50
C SER A 705 -13.68 16.54 48.63
N THR A 706 -13.90 17.82 48.88
CA THR A 706 -13.24 18.93 48.18
C THR A 706 -11.73 18.78 48.28
N THR A 707 -11.23 18.29 49.42
CA THR A 707 -9.83 17.92 49.68
C THR A 707 -9.27 16.90 48.69
N ASN A 708 -9.97 15.78 48.45
CA ASN A 708 -9.51 14.74 47.50
C ASN A 708 -9.52 15.27 46.06
N THR A 709 -10.52 16.09 45.72
CA THR A 709 -10.62 16.72 44.39
C THR A 709 -9.46 17.68 44.13
N LEU A 710 -9.08 18.50 45.13
CA LEU A 710 -7.97 19.44 45.03
C LEU A 710 -6.61 18.71 45.00
N MET A 711 -6.48 17.57 45.71
CA MET A 711 -5.30 16.71 45.59
C MET A 711 -5.15 16.12 44.19
N ASP A 712 -6.24 15.61 43.59
CA ASP A 712 -6.23 15.08 42.22
C ASP A 712 -5.75 16.16 41.23
N LEU A 713 -6.26 17.39 41.34
CA LEU A 713 -5.83 18.52 40.50
C LEU A 713 -4.34 18.86 40.67
N ILE A 714 -3.81 18.83 41.89
CA ILE A 714 -2.38 19.09 42.14
C ILE A 714 -1.50 17.99 41.54
N ILE A 715 -1.92 16.72 41.63
CA ILE A 715 -1.20 15.60 41.01
C ILE A 715 -1.17 15.77 39.49
N THR A 716 -2.28 16.21 38.90
CA THR A 716 -2.39 16.50 37.48
C THR A 716 -1.46 17.62 37.05
N ILE A 717 -1.43 18.75 37.77
CA ILE A 717 -0.54 19.90 37.47
C ILE A 717 0.95 19.52 37.62
N ARG A 718 1.28 18.62 38.56
CA ARG A 718 2.67 18.18 38.82
C ARG A 718 3.21 17.18 37.79
N ARG A 719 2.36 16.55 36.98
CA ARG A 719 2.77 15.72 35.84
C ARG A 719 2.63 16.53 34.55
N PRO A 720 3.52 17.48 34.23
CA PRO A 720 3.65 17.85 32.83
C PRO A 720 4.14 16.59 32.13
N THR A 721 3.35 16.12 31.17
CA THR A 721 3.73 15.03 30.26
C THR A 721 5.12 15.31 29.72
N SER A 722 6.02 14.34 29.92
CA SER A 722 7.34 14.27 29.28
C SER A 722 7.23 14.27 27.77
#